data_AF-A0A1C3MWD8-F1
#
_entry.id   AF-A0A1C3MWD8-F1
#
_cell.length_a   1.000
_cell.length_b   1.000
_cell.length_c   1.000
_cell.angle_alpha   90.00
_cell.angle_beta   90.00
_cell.angle_gamma   90.00
#
_symmetry.space_group_name_H-M   'P 1'
#
loop_
_entity.id
_entity.type
_entity.pdbx_description
1 polymer ?
#
loop_
_entity_poly.entity_id
_entity_poly.type
_entity_poly.pdbx_seq_one_letter_code
_entity_poly.pdbx_strand_id
1 'polypeptide(L)'
;MSMRFVNRRQFLRRLGGVLAAGGGIALFPAGFASASSKSGPTSTPGHIGGGPAYPGDPGFVATRPEELAAAKASWETPEYGYFTGHNPSNPGTAVDSPWQLVAVNASTAYALGYRGQGVALGMMDSGYRPTHEAFQTGLIVPVRAEGVYGTSGFGYRNAATPANPFTAGQPFTVAGDQARTSDFAHGTGMLGVTSGIRDVKDQHGIAFGSTMYVAMTGGSDTQSHGPFHDYVYWHTANKALVDAGAQVINSSWGSYVQTLDRTRFDGLGNDLGVNGNLVNAYQLRGKDSASATAMATIIPNEYLKDLEYQYFLFKKSYSKGGIQYNPSYPGRSFMDAIWDVIKDSGTVNVRSAGNNDWSNPYFRPAYPFFNPSAEKQWVAVGGVQPPTAANPEYTKQSGYNEAGLAKWWTVSTPSNSVRTTNSGGDTNYSNSSGTSPATPVATAVMGVLLSRYPNMDAKQVRELMFTTANNKMSDGMRFLGTGQTSPSGASIAWTAPDGLPDERWGWGIPDLAKGMYGPGQFLSPMTYNMDKAPLDVWSNDISQTAIKEREREDLEWLAGYKEHGIAYAGEFGPNVLNPDGTLKEQAFMLQGILADPYIQAITDGHPELYDKITHEDAVKWRKEWMDQRAAYIQKNIHQNLYTASLTKQGPGTLIMAGDDTYEGGTTVEGGKLSITGSHASSIDVKGGTLGGTGFVAGSIDVDRGVLQPGLSSAEAASAASITLTDVAPGNVLNVGGNVTISRAGRVAITICGDHDYTSVRAAGDLVLDGELALDVRARLTPGAVLTIMSGDSIRGNFHSLPERRVLNAGHHLFRVSYQDADVTLTVVRTLPGARSGDV
;
A
#
# COMPACT_ATOMS: atom_id res chain seq x y z
N MET A 1 -23.43 -32.17 -5.92
CA MET A 1 -23.32 -33.63 -5.70
C MET A 1 -21.85 -33.97 -5.48
N SER A 2 -21.55 -34.76 -4.46
CA SER A 2 -20.25 -34.89 -3.75
C SER A 2 -19.03 -35.21 -4.63
N MET A 3 -17.94 -34.44 -4.48
CA MET A 3 -16.59 -34.79 -4.96
C MET A 3 -15.71 -35.19 -3.77
N ARG A 4 -15.12 -36.39 -3.87
CA ARG A 4 -14.08 -36.91 -2.97
C ARG A 4 -12.70 -36.78 -3.64
N PHE A 5 -11.72 -36.35 -2.85
CA PHE A 5 -10.30 -36.36 -3.15
C PHE A 5 -9.71 -37.78 -3.18
N VAL A 6 -8.82 -38.08 -4.13
CA VAL A 6 -7.77 -39.11 -3.98
C VAL A 6 -6.46 -38.66 -4.64
N ASN A 7 -5.37 -39.12 -4.01
CA ASN A 7 -4.05 -38.53 -3.85
C ASN A 7 -3.01 -39.01 -4.88
N ARG A 8 -2.00 -38.17 -5.12
CA ARG A 8 -0.73 -38.46 -5.79
C ARG A 8 0.07 -39.50 -4.99
N ARG A 9 0.30 -40.69 -5.55
CA ARG A 9 1.55 -41.48 -5.46
C ARG A 9 1.28 -42.88 -6.01
N GLN A 10 1.67 -43.12 -7.27
CA GLN A 10 2.15 -44.39 -7.82
C GLN A 10 2.12 -44.30 -9.35
N PHE A 11 3.20 -43.83 -9.98
CA PHE A 11 3.56 -44.28 -11.33
C PHE A 11 4.99 -43.88 -11.72
N LEU A 12 5.97 -44.40 -10.96
CA LEU A 12 7.36 -44.50 -11.40
C LEU A 12 7.74 -45.97 -11.33
N ARG A 13 7.69 -46.66 -12.48
CA ARG A 13 8.56 -47.78 -12.89
C ARG A 13 8.01 -48.43 -14.16
N ARG A 14 8.93 -48.78 -15.08
CA ARG A 14 8.75 -49.39 -16.41
C ARG A 14 8.44 -48.34 -17.48
N LEU A 15 9.27 -48.10 -18.50
CA LEU A 15 10.01 -49.03 -19.33
C LEU A 15 11.38 -48.48 -19.74
N GLY A 16 12.37 -49.36 -19.81
CA GLY A 16 13.63 -49.13 -20.53
C GLY A 16 13.70 -49.99 -21.79
N GLY A 17 14.35 -49.43 -22.82
CA GLY A 17 15.18 -50.12 -23.81
C GLY A 17 14.51 -50.65 -25.09
N VAL A 18 15.00 -50.24 -26.28
CA VAL A 18 16.05 -50.93 -27.07
C VAL A 18 16.16 -50.36 -28.52
N LEU A 19 17.38 -50.46 -29.09
CA LEU A 19 17.92 -50.24 -30.47
C LEU A 19 18.65 -48.90 -30.72
N ALA A 20 19.99 -48.80 -30.69
CA ALA A 20 21.09 -49.35 -31.54
C ALA A 20 21.33 -48.54 -32.84
N ALA A 21 22.37 -47.68 -32.89
CA ALA A 21 23.68 -47.83 -33.58
C ALA A 21 23.65 -47.43 -35.09
N GLY A 22 24.56 -46.66 -35.71
CA GLY A 22 25.82 -46.01 -35.34
C GLY A 22 26.38 -45.25 -36.58
N GLY A 23 27.47 -44.50 -36.41
CA GLY A 23 28.26 -43.94 -37.53
C GLY A 23 28.77 -42.52 -37.26
N GLY A 24 30.09 -42.37 -37.08
CA GLY A 24 30.75 -41.06 -36.93
C GLY A 24 31.77 -40.81 -38.04
N ILE A 25 31.90 -39.55 -38.47
CA ILE A 25 33.07 -38.94 -39.15
C ILE A 25 33.11 -37.45 -38.75
N ALA A 26 34.31 -36.92 -38.52
CA ALA A 26 34.60 -35.58 -38.02
C ALA A 26 34.93 -34.54 -39.11
N LEU A 27 34.56 -33.27 -38.90
CA LEU A 27 35.35 -32.01 -38.99
C LEU A 27 34.44 -30.76 -39.16
N PHE A 28 34.77 -29.70 -38.42
CA PHE A 28 34.12 -28.38 -38.17
C PHE A 28 33.86 -27.48 -39.41
N PRO A 29 33.26 -26.25 -39.31
CA PRO A 29 32.59 -25.55 -38.18
C PRO A 29 31.21 -24.91 -38.52
N ALA A 30 30.47 -24.46 -37.48
CA ALA A 30 29.82 -23.13 -37.36
C ALA A 30 28.45 -23.16 -36.65
N GLY A 31 28.34 -22.37 -35.56
CA GLY A 31 27.14 -21.60 -35.22
C GLY A 31 26.01 -22.31 -34.49
N PHE A 32 25.94 -22.12 -33.16
CA PHE A 32 24.81 -21.59 -32.39
C PHE A 32 24.82 -22.15 -30.97
N ALA A 33 25.05 -21.24 -30.01
CA ALA A 33 25.09 -21.52 -28.59
C ALA A 33 23.68 -21.53 -27.98
N SER A 34 23.36 -22.57 -27.22
CA SER A 34 22.37 -22.48 -26.14
C SER A 34 22.66 -23.54 -25.06
N ALA A 35 22.48 -23.11 -23.81
CA ALA A 35 22.30 -23.88 -22.57
C ALA A 35 23.50 -24.61 -21.94
N SER A 36 24.03 -24.05 -20.85
CA SER A 36 24.07 -24.58 -19.47
C SER A 36 24.79 -23.53 -18.60
N SER A 37 24.71 -23.45 -17.27
CA SER A 37 24.00 -24.14 -16.21
C SER A 37 24.17 -23.27 -14.95
N LYS A 38 23.16 -23.27 -14.09
CA LYS A 38 23.14 -22.65 -12.77
C LYS A 38 24.32 -23.12 -11.90
N SER A 39 25.09 -22.15 -11.40
CA SER A 39 25.83 -22.23 -10.14
C SER A 39 25.69 -20.86 -9.47
N GLY A 40 24.70 -20.73 -8.58
CA GLY A 40 24.55 -19.54 -7.76
C GLY A 40 25.53 -19.60 -6.60
N PRO A 41 26.33 -18.55 -6.35
CA PRO A 41 26.99 -18.42 -5.06
C PRO A 41 25.96 -17.91 -4.05
N THR A 42 25.82 -18.65 -2.96
CA THR A 42 25.26 -18.18 -1.69
C THR A 42 26.01 -16.92 -1.24
N SER A 43 25.34 -15.77 -1.22
CA SER A 43 25.85 -14.53 -0.62
C SER A 43 25.13 -14.26 0.70
N THR A 44 25.93 -14.18 1.77
CA THR A 44 25.64 -13.49 3.03
C THR A 44 25.19 -12.04 2.80
N PRO A 45 24.38 -11.44 3.69
CA PRO A 45 23.90 -10.06 3.54
C PRO A 45 25.04 -9.08 3.83
N GLY A 46 25.81 -8.73 2.79
CA GLY A 46 26.72 -7.60 2.78
C GLY A 46 26.07 -6.42 2.06
N HIS A 47 26.26 -5.22 2.61
CA HIS A 47 25.87 -3.92 2.04
C HIS A 47 25.85 -3.90 0.50
N ILE A 48 24.66 -3.74 -0.08
CA ILE A 48 24.52 -3.33 -1.48
C ILE A 48 24.73 -1.81 -1.52
N GLY A 49 26.00 -1.40 -1.48
CA GLY A 49 26.41 -0.05 -1.86
C GLY A 49 26.26 0.15 -3.37
N GLY A 50 25.71 1.30 -3.77
CA GLY A 50 25.75 1.79 -5.15
C GLY A 50 24.48 1.57 -5.98
N GLY A 51 23.40 2.31 -5.68
CA GLY A 51 22.47 2.73 -6.75
C GLY A 51 23.08 3.91 -7.53
N PRO A 52 22.45 4.44 -8.60
CA PRO A 52 23.02 5.51 -9.41
C PRO A 52 23.03 6.82 -8.60
N ALA A 53 24.08 7.00 -7.81
CA ALA A 53 24.54 8.28 -7.32
C ALA A 53 25.65 8.74 -8.26
N TYR A 54 25.64 10.01 -8.65
CA TYR A 54 26.70 10.61 -9.45
C TYR A 54 28.02 10.64 -8.67
N PRO A 55 29.18 10.70 -9.35
CA PRO A 55 30.47 10.86 -8.68
C PRO A 55 30.50 12.12 -7.81
N GLY A 56 30.65 11.95 -6.49
CA GLY A 56 30.67 13.06 -5.54
C GLY A 56 29.33 13.38 -4.86
N ASP A 57 28.33 12.47 -4.89
CA ASP A 57 27.09 12.64 -4.12
C ASP A 57 27.39 12.85 -2.63
N PRO A 58 27.01 14.01 -2.03
CA PRO A 58 27.27 14.28 -0.63
C PRO A 58 26.39 13.44 0.28
N GLY A 59 25.32 12.82 -0.25
CA GLY A 59 24.40 11.99 0.50
C GLY A 59 25.09 10.80 1.17
N PHE A 60 24.97 10.70 2.50
CA PHE A 60 25.48 9.55 3.25
C PHE A 60 24.40 8.92 4.13
N VAL A 61 24.57 7.62 4.42
CA VAL A 61 23.68 6.85 5.29
C VAL A 61 24.20 6.95 6.71
N ALA A 62 23.35 7.39 7.63
CA ALA A 62 23.68 7.42 9.05
C ALA A 62 23.83 5.99 9.58
N THR A 63 24.89 5.77 10.35
CA THR A 63 25.17 4.49 11.01
C THR A 63 24.91 4.55 12.51
N ARG A 64 24.68 5.76 13.04
CA ARG A 64 24.42 6.05 14.45
C ARG A 64 23.41 7.17 14.63
N PRO A 65 22.66 7.22 15.75
CA PRO A 65 21.65 8.24 16.01
C PRO A 65 22.17 9.69 15.86
N GLU A 66 23.37 9.98 16.35
CA GLU A 66 23.97 11.32 16.30
C GLU A 66 24.28 11.80 14.88
N GLU A 67 24.38 10.90 13.90
CA GLU A 67 24.65 11.22 12.51
C GLU A 67 23.38 11.56 11.72
N LEU A 68 22.19 11.18 12.20
CA LEU A 68 20.95 11.22 11.43
C LEU A 68 20.62 12.63 10.91
N ALA A 69 20.82 13.67 11.73
CA ALA A 69 20.57 15.04 11.31
C ALA A 69 21.51 15.49 10.18
N ALA A 70 22.81 15.17 10.30
CA ALA A 70 23.79 15.48 9.27
C ALA A 70 23.57 14.66 7.99
N ALA A 71 23.18 13.39 8.13
CA ALA A 71 22.83 12.53 7.01
C ALA A 71 21.62 13.09 6.26
N LYS A 72 20.54 13.47 6.94
CA LYS A 72 19.38 14.12 6.31
C LYS A 72 19.80 15.35 5.51
N ALA A 73 20.54 16.26 6.13
CA ALA A 73 21.03 17.47 5.46
C ALA A 73 21.90 17.17 4.24
N SER A 74 22.66 16.06 4.24
CA SER A 74 23.49 15.65 3.12
C SER A 74 22.69 15.19 1.88
N TRP A 75 21.45 14.73 2.08
CA TRP A 75 20.53 14.37 0.98
C TRP A 75 19.71 15.57 0.49
N GLU A 76 19.64 16.66 1.27
CA GLU A 76 18.90 17.89 0.97
C GLU A 76 19.72 18.84 0.08
N THR A 77 20.18 18.31 -1.05
CA THR A 77 20.89 19.03 -2.10
C THR A 77 19.95 19.95 -2.90
N PRO A 78 20.45 20.88 -3.75
CA PRO A 78 19.57 21.82 -4.47
C PRO A 78 18.43 21.16 -5.27
N GLU A 79 18.68 19.98 -5.83
CA GLU A 79 17.72 19.14 -6.56
C GLU A 79 16.71 18.40 -5.66
N TYR A 80 16.93 18.36 -4.33
CA TYR A 80 15.94 17.92 -3.35
C TYR A 80 14.87 19.01 -3.13
N GLY A 81 15.28 20.26 -3.34
CA GLY A 81 14.45 21.45 -3.30
C GLY A 81 14.05 21.90 -1.90
N TYR A 82 13.01 22.73 -1.83
CA TYR A 82 12.61 23.45 -0.62
C TYR A 82 11.16 23.16 -0.24
N PHE A 83 10.86 23.24 1.06
CA PHE A 83 9.51 23.06 1.61
C PHE A 83 8.47 23.99 0.96
N THR A 84 8.89 25.21 0.64
CA THR A 84 8.07 26.25 -0.01
C THR A 84 7.98 26.08 -1.53
N GLY A 85 8.72 25.13 -2.11
CA GLY A 85 8.85 24.98 -3.57
C GLY A 85 9.57 26.13 -4.27
N HIS A 86 10.17 27.06 -3.53
CA HIS A 86 10.95 28.19 -4.06
C HIS A 86 12.26 28.36 -3.28
N ASN A 87 13.31 28.87 -3.94
CA ASN A 87 14.53 29.26 -3.25
C ASN A 87 14.26 30.50 -2.36
N PRO A 88 14.41 30.40 -1.02
CA PRO A 88 14.17 31.52 -0.11
C PRO A 88 15.07 32.74 -0.37
N SER A 89 16.20 32.53 -1.05
CA SER A 89 17.17 33.57 -1.40
C SER A 89 16.77 34.42 -2.60
N ASN A 90 15.72 34.04 -3.35
CA ASN A 90 15.20 34.81 -4.50
C ASN A 90 13.66 34.86 -4.50
N PRO A 91 13.03 35.65 -3.61
CA PRO A 91 11.57 35.71 -3.47
C PRO A 91 10.89 36.31 -4.70
N GLY A 92 9.85 35.65 -5.24
CA GLY A 92 8.91 36.25 -6.21
C GLY A 92 8.91 35.70 -7.64
N THR A 93 9.64 34.63 -7.95
CA THR A 93 9.55 33.88 -9.23
C THR A 93 8.93 32.50 -9.03
N ALA A 94 8.43 31.87 -10.09
CA ALA A 94 7.65 30.62 -10.08
C ALA A 94 8.31 29.46 -9.30
N VAL A 95 7.51 28.44 -8.97
CA VAL A 95 7.91 27.25 -8.21
C VAL A 95 8.89 26.44 -9.06
N ASP A 96 10.16 26.81 -9.13
CA ASP A 96 11.17 26.10 -9.94
C ASP A 96 12.03 25.16 -9.08
N SER A 97 11.43 24.52 -8.08
CA SER A 97 12.12 23.61 -7.17
C SER A 97 11.21 22.45 -6.73
N PRO A 98 11.75 21.23 -6.57
CA PRO A 98 10.98 20.13 -6.00
C PRO A 98 10.52 20.45 -4.57
N TRP A 99 9.23 20.30 -4.31
CA TRP A 99 8.68 20.35 -2.95
C TRP A 99 8.10 19.00 -2.53
N GLN A 100 7.84 18.12 -3.51
CA GLN A 100 7.26 16.81 -3.30
C GLN A 100 8.15 15.88 -2.46
N LEU A 101 9.47 16.03 -2.56
CA LEU A 101 10.45 15.28 -1.76
C LEU A 101 10.38 15.69 -0.29
N VAL A 102 10.30 17.00 -0.04
CA VAL A 102 10.19 17.57 1.30
C VAL A 102 8.85 17.21 1.95
N ALA A 103 7.74 17.31 1.20
CA ALA A 103 6.40 17.07 1.74
C ALA A 103 6.16 15.64 2.23
N VAL A 104 6.90 14.66 1.68
CA VAL A 104 6.85 13.26 2.12
C VAL A 104 8.00 12.89 3.04
N ASN A 105 8.82 13.85 3.49
CA ASN A 105 9.99 13.65 4.34
C ASN A 105 11.03 12.65 3.80
N ALA A 106 11.28 12.68 2.47
CA ALA A 106 12.12 11.68 1.80
C ALA A 106 13.57 11.59 2.32
N SER A 107 14.17 12.71 2.73
CA SER A 107 15.54 12.77 3.26
C SER A 107 15.75 11.89 4.49
N THR A 108 14.70 11.67 5.29
CA THR A 108 14.78 10.76 6.45
C THR A 108 14.97 9.31 6.01
N ALA A 109 14.21 8.86 5.01
CA ALA A 109 14.37 7.51 4.46
C ALA A 109 15.74 7.34 3.79
N TYR A 110 16.20 8.35 3.03
CA TYR A 110 17.52 8.32 2.38
C TYR A 110 18.67 8.28 3.39
N ALA A 111 18.57 9.05 4.48
CA ALA A 111 19.53 9.03 5.58
C ALA A 111 19.61 7.67 6.28
N LEU A 112 18.51 6.90 6.28
CA LEU A 112 18.49 5.51 6.74
C LEU A 112 18.86 4.50 5.65
N GLY A 113 19.17 4.97 4.44
CA GLY A 113 19.62 4.15 3.32
C GLY A 113 18.53 3.63 2.39
N TYR A 114 17.28 4.05 2.56
CA TYR A 114 16.12 3.57 1.79
C TYR A 114 15.68 4.58 0.73
N ARG A 115 15.80 4.19 -0.54
CA ARG A 115 15.50 5.01 -1.73
C ARG A 115 14.76 4.24 -2.83
N GLY A 116 14.17 3.10 -2.48
CA GLY A 116 13.47 2.20 -3.42
C GLY A 116 14.34 1.09 -4.00
N GLN A 117 15.59 0.94 -3.56
CA GLN A 117 16.50 -0.08 -4.07
C GLN A 117 15.92 -1.50 -3.94
N GLY A 118 16.10 -2.31 -4.98
CA GLY A 118 15.60 -3.70 -5.02
C GLY A 118 14.09 -3.83 -5.21
N VAL A 119 13.36 -2.72 -5.39
CA VAL A 119 11.91 -2.71 -5.58
C VAL A 119 11.58 -2.50 -7.06
N ALA A 120 10.69 -3.35 -7.57
CA ALA A 120 10.08 -3.21 -8.89
C ALA A 120 8.75 -2.43 -8.81
N LEU A 121 8.69 -1.31 -9.51
CA LEU A 121 7.51 -0.49 -9.72
C LEU A 121 7.06 -0.59 -11.19
N GLY A 122 5.79 -0.30 -11.45
CA GLY A 122 5.22 -0.23 -12.78
C GLY A 122 4.61 1.13 -13.08
N MET A 123 4.59 1.52 -14.34
CA MET A 123 3.86 2.69 -14.83
C MET A 123 3.02 2.32 -16.04
N MET A 124 1.76 2.71 -16.02
CA MET A 124 0.84 2.64 -17.15
C MET A 124 0.42 4.07 -17.52
N ASP A 125 1.00 4.64 -18.58
CA ASP A 125 0.75 6.03 -19.02
C ASP A 125 0.87 6.16 -20.56
N SER A 126 1.09 7.36 -21.11
CA SER A 126 1.31 7.63 -22.54
C SER A 126 2.66 7.12 -23.08
N GLY A 127 3.43 6.37 -22.28
CA GLY A 127 4.83 6.04 -22.55
C GLY A 127 5.78 7.12 -22.02
N TYR A 128 7.04 7.11 -22.43
CA TYR A 128 8.04 8.09 -22.00
C TYR A 128 9.04 8.38 -23.10
N ARG A 129 9.70 9.54 -23.05
CA ARG A 129 10.81 9.91 -23.93
C ARG A 129 12.09 9.16 -23.50
N PRO A 130 12.55 8.11 -24.21
CA PRO A 130 13.66 7.28 -23.74
C PRO A 130 15.03 7.96 -23.83
N THR A 131 15.14 9.05 -24.59
CA THR A 131 16.38 9.80 -24.77
C THR A 131 16.59 10.90 -23.71
N HIS A 132 15.59 11.15 -22.85
CA HIS A 132 15.72 12.14 -21.80
C HIS A 132 16.83 11.75 -20.82
N GLU A 133 17.67 12.71 -20.43
CA GLU A 133 18.88 12.48 -19.61
C GLU A 133 18.54 11.81 -18.27
N ALA A 134 17.43 12.23 -17.66
CA ALA A 134 16.93 11.70 -16.39
C ALA A 134 16.60 10.20 -16.41
N PHE A 135 16.54 9.56 -17.58
CA PHE A 135 16.21 8.15 -17.76
C PHE A 135 17.38 7.33 -18.33
N GLN A 136 18.57 7.92 -18.45
CA GLN A 136 19.78 7.21 -18.90
C GLN A 136 20.38 6.36 -17.77
N THR A 137 19.62 5.35 -17.35
CA THR A 137 19.96 4.39 -16.28
C THR A 137 19.46 3.00 -16.63
N GLY A 138 20.06 1.96 -16.05
CA GLY A 138 19.58 0.58 -16.17
C GLY A 138 18.30 0.28 -15.38
N LEU A 139 17.77 1.27 -14.65
CA LEU A 139 16.58 1.10 -13.80
C LEU A 139 15.26 1.41 -14.51
N ILE A 140 15.27 2.00 -15.72
CA ILE A 140 14.05 2.24 -16.50
C ILE A 140 13.94 1.17 -17.58
N VAL A 141 12.88 0.36 -17.53
CA VAL A 141 12.73 -0.81 -18.40
C VAL A 141 11.36 -0.76 -19.09
N PRO A 142 11.28 -0.52 -20.41
CA PRO A 142 10.03 -0.64 -21.13
C PRO A 142 9.60 -2.11 -21.20
N VAL A 143 8.34 -2.41 -20.89
CA VAL A 143 7.79 -3.74 -21.12
C VAL A 143 7.32 -3.88 -22.57
N ARG A 144 7.38 -5.12 -23.08
CA ARG A 144 6.90 -5.49 -24.41
C ARG A 144 5.83 -6.56 -24.32
N ALA A 145 4.72 -6.37 -25.00
CA ALA A 145 3.70 -7.40 -25.18
C ALA A 145 2.94 -7.15 -26.48
N GLU A 146 2.31 -8.18 -27.01
CA GLU A 146 1.53 -8.12 -28.25
C GLU A 146 0.20 -8.83 -28.07
N GLY A 147 -0.79 -8.44 -28.85
CA GLY A 147 -2.10 -9.08 -28.85
C GLY A 147 -2.93 -8.63 -30.04
N VAL A 148 -4.21 -9.01 -30.01
CA VAL A 148 -5.20 -8.64 -31.02
C VAL A 148 -6.40 -8.07 -30.28
N TYR A 149 -6.87 -6.89 -30.72
CA TYR A 149 -8.03 -6.25 -30.11
C TYR A 149 -9.26 -7.18 -30.21
N GLY A 150 -9.93 -7.40 -29.08
CA GLY A 150 -11.14 -8.22 -29.01
C GLY A 150 -12.40 -7.47 -29.43
N THR A 151 -12.40 -6.15 -29.28
CA THR A 151 -13.50 -5.25 -29.63
C THR A 151 -13.00 -4.05 -30.43
N SER A 152 -13.93 -3.32 -31.05
CA SER A 152 -13.68 -2.00 -31.62
C SER A 152 -14.07 -0.93 -30.62
N GLY A 153 -13.38 0.21 -30.64
CA GLY A 153 -13.66 1.29 -29.70
C GLY A 153 -12.77 2.49 -29.94
N PHE A 154 -12.78 3.41 -28.97
CA PHE A 154 -12.12 4.70 -29.09
C PHE A 154 -11.99 5.34 -27.71
N GLY A 155 -11.11 6.34 -27.62
CA GLY A 155 -11.15 7.30 -26.52
C GLY A 155 -11.91 8.56 -26.91
N TYR A 156 -12.52 9.22 -25.93
CA TYR A 156 -13.12 10.53 -26.19
C TYR A 156 -12.02 11.60 -26.29
N ARG A 157 -12.31 12.65 -27.07
CA ARG A 157 -11.53 13.89 -27.10
C ARG A 157 -12.52 15.06 -27.06
N ASN A 158 -12.03 16.25 -26.76
CA ASN A 158 -12.70 17.56 -26.81
C ASN A 158 -13.34 17.94 -28.18
N ALA A 159 -13.59 17.00 -29.10
CA ALA A 159 -14.16 17.23 -30.41
C ALA A 159 -15.30 16.23 -30.68
N ALA A 160 -16.15 16.52 -31.67
CA ALA A 160 -17.24 15.63 -32.09
C ALA A 160 -16.75 14.29 -32.70
N THR A 161 -15.44 14.10 -32.88
CA THR A 161 -14.83 12.94 -33.54
C THR A 161 -14.08 12.06 -32.54
N PRO A 162 -14.28 10.73 -32.55
CA PRO A 162 -13.50 9.77 -31.75
C PRO A 162 -11.98 9.92 -31.91
N ALA A 163 -11.23 9.81 -30.82
CA ALA A 163 -9.77 9.82 -30.84
C ALA A 163 -9.18 8.42 -30.60
N ASN A 164 -8.03 8.16 -31.22
CA ASN A 164 -7.30 6.90 -31.14
C ASN A 164 -8.21 5.66 -31.33
N PRO A 165 -8.99 5.59 -32.42
CA PRO A 165 -9.85 4.45 -32.65
C PRO A 165 -9.02 3.16 -32.80
N PHE A 166 -9.57 2.06 -32.32
CA PHE A 166 -9.05 0.72 -32.52
C PHE A 166 -10.15 -0.18 -33.06
N THR A 167 -9.78 -1.20 -33.83
CA THR A 167 -10.74 -2.10 -34.48
C THR A 167 -10.49 -3.53 -34.06
N ALA A 168 -11.56 -4.26 -33.76
CA ALA A 168 -11.51 -5.68 -33.46
C ALA A 168 -10.74 -6.45 -34.55
N GLY A 169 -9.92 -7.41 -34.13
CA GLY A 169 -9.10 -8.22 -35.04
C GLY A 169 -7.79 -7.55 -35.50
N GLN A 170 -7.57 -6.26 -35.20
CA GLN A 170 -6.27 -5.63 -35.48
C GLN A 170 -5.23 -6.02 -34.43
N PRO A 171 -3.98 -6.30 -34.83
CA PRO A 171 -2.89 -6.51 -33.90
C PRO A 171 -2.52 -5.21 -33.18
N PHE A 172 -2.01 -5.34 -31.96
CA PHE A 172 -1.42 -4.24 -31.19
C PHE A 172 -0.12 -4.66 -30.53
N THR A 173 0.71 -3.67 -30.22
CA THR A 173 1.95 -3.82 -29.45
C THR A 173 1.91 -2.86 -28.26
N VAL A 174 2.28 -3.36 -27.09
CA VAL A 174 2.55 -2.59 -25.87
C VAL A 174 4.05 -2.33 -25.81
N ALA A 175 4.42 -1.06 -25.74
CA ALA A 175 5.80 -0.62 -25.96
C ALA A 175 6.08 0.75 -25.30
N GLY A 176 6.37 0.80 -24.00
CA GLY A 176 6.41 2.07 -23.25
C GLY A 176 7.37 3.17 -23.76
N ASP A 177 8.41 2.80 -24.50
CA ASP A 177 9.43 3.68 -25.11
C ASP A 177 9.18 4.00 -26.59
N GLN A 178 8.12 3.44 -27.19
CA GLN A 178 7.75 3.72 -28.58
C GLN A 178 6.45 4.52 -28.59
N ALA A 179 6.52 5.72 -29.17
CA ALA A 179 5.37 6.60 -29.28
C ALA A 179 4.36 5.99 -30.26
N ARG A 180 3.12 5.74 -29.83
CA ARG A 180 2.03 5.44 -30.76
C ARG A 180 1.59 6.71 -31.51
N THR A 181 1.66 7.85 -30.83
CA THR A 181 1.54 9.23 -31.34
C THR A 181 2.79 9.98 -30.85
N SER A 182 3.20 11.08 -31.47
CA SER A 182 4.39 11.86 -31.04
C SER A 182 4.29 12.49 -29.63
N ASP A 183 3.34 12.06 -28.80
CA ASP A 183 3.01 12.58 -27.48
C ASP A 183 3.46 11.63 -26.37
N PHE A 184 4.65 11.89 -25.84
CA PHE A 184 5.17 11.27 -24.60
C PHE A 184 5.04 12.20 -23.39
N ALA A 185 4.36 13.34 -23.53
CA ALA A 185 4.56 14.47 -22.63
C ALA A 185 4.19 14.15 -21.19
N HIS A 186 3.02 13.55 -20.99
CA HIS A 186 2.51 13.25 -19.67
C HIS A 186 3.31 12.14 -18.99
N GLY A 187 3.51 11.00 -19.65
CA GLY A 187 4.18 9.86 -19.03
C GLY A 187 5.67 10.09 -18.78
N THR A 188 6.34 10.90 -19.62
CA THR A 188 7.68 11.43 -19.31
C THR A 188 7.65 12.18 -17.98
N GLY A 189 6.70 13.11 -17.78
CA GLY A 189 6.55 13.83 -16.52
C GLY A 189 6.20 12.95 -15.33
N MET A 190 5.35 11.94 -15.49
CA MET A 190 5.01 11.05 -14.36
C MET A 190 6.19 10.18 -13.95
N LEU A 191 6.98 9.71 -14.92
CA LEU A 191 8.17 8.92 -14.69
C LEU A 191 9.24 9.70 -13.93
N GLY A 192 9.43 10.99 -14.26
CA GLY A 192 10.38 11.88 -13.57
C GLY A 192 10.12 12.01 -12.07
N VAL A 193 8.85 12.08 -11.65
CA VAL A 193 8.46 12.21 -10.23
C VAL A 193 8.80 10.95 -9.43
N THR A 194 8.63 9.75 -10.01
CA THR A 194 8.93 8.50 -9.30
C THR A 194 10.41 8.12 -9.39
N SER A 195 11.00 8.11 -10.59
CA SER A 195 12.26 7.40 -10.86
C SER A 195 13.28 8.18 -11.69
N GLY A 196 13.13 9.50 -11.85
CA GLY A 196 14.21 10.31 -12.42
C GLY A 196 15.51 10.09 -11.65
N ILE A 197 16.63 9.88 -12.36
CA ILE A 197 17.94 9.65 -11.72
C ILE A 197 18.34 10.81 -10.82
N ARG A 198 19.19 10.51 -9.84
CA ARG A 198 19.84 11.51 -9.00
C ARG A 198 21.21 11.85 -9.55
N ASP A 199 21.35 13.05 -10.11
CA ASP A 199 22.56 13.49 -10.81
C ASP A 199 22.93 14.98 -10.58
N VAL A 200 22.36 15.61 -9.52
CA VAL A 200 22.48 17.06 -9.18
C VAL A 200 21.92 18.03 -10.20
N LYS A 201 21.25 17.52 -11.23
CA LYS A 201 20.54 18.39 -12.16
C LYS A 201 19.18 18.76 -11.58
N ASP A 202 18.37 19.47 -12.36
CA ASP A 202 17.10 20.09 -11.98
C ASP A 202 16.23 19.39 -10.91
N GLN A 203 16.11 18.05 -10.93
CA GLN A 203 15.34 17.27 -9.94
C GLN A 203 15.70 15.78 -9.99
N HIS A 204 15.31 15.02 -8.96
CA HIS A 204 15.28 13.55 -9.00
C HIS A 204 13.95 12.98 -8.51
N GLY A 205 13.68 11.72 -8.90
CA GLY A 205 12.49 11.01 -8.45
C GLY A 205 12.57 10.61 -6.98
N ILE A 206 11.42 10.45 -6.31
CA ILE A 206 11.36 10.06 -4.89
C ILE A 206 11.90 8.64 -4.66
N ALA A 207 11.67 7.72 -5.59
CA ALA A 207 12.11 6.33 -5.55
C ALA A 207 13.13 6.06 -6.67
N PHE A 208 14.14 6.93 -6.79
CA PHE A 208 15.18 6.86 -7.83
C PHE A 208 16.04 5.57 -7.77
N GLY A 209 15.97 4.80 -6.68
CA GLY A 209 16.61 3.49 -6.56
C GLY A 209 15.77 2.31 -7.08
N SER A 210 14.49 2.51 -7.37
CA SER A 210 13.60 1.45 -7.86
C SER A 210 13.84 1.11 -9.31
N THR A 211 13.61 -0.15 -9.69
CA THR A 211 13.42 -0.52 -11.10
C THR A 211 12.00 -0.16 -11.52
N MET A 212 11.85 0.65 -12.57
CA MET A 212 10.56 1.06 -13.11
C MET A 212 10.28 0.36 -14.43
N TYR A 213 9.22 -0.44 -14.46
CA TYR A 213 8.69 -1.07 -15.66
C TYR A 213 7.63 -0.19 -16.30
N VAL A 214 7.80 0.16 -17.58
CA VAL A 214 6.93 1.14 -18.26
C VAL A 214 6.13 0.49 -19.37
N ALA A 215 4.80 0.57 -19.26
CA ALA A 215 3.83 0.23 -20.30
C ALA A 215 3.09 1.47 -20.79
N MET A 216 2.34 1.32 -21.89
CA MET A 216 1.52 2.41 -22.44
C MET A 216 0.01 2.11 -22.38
N THR A 217 -0.82 3.13 -22.23
CA THR A 217 -2.30 3.05 -22.28
C THR A 217 -2.84 2.80 -23.68
N GLY A 218 -1.98 2.91 -24.70
CA GLY A 218 -2.34 2.72 -26.10
C GLY A 218 -2.84 4.01 -26.77
N GLY A 219 -2.68 5.17 -26.12
CA GLY A 219 -2.96 6.47 -26.73
C GLY A 219 -2.23 7.60 -26.00
N SER A 220 -2.62 8.84 -26.29
CA SER A 220 -2.04 10.05 -25.70
C SER A 220 -2.68 10.41 -24.35
N ASP A 221 -2.06 11.33 -23.61
CA ASP A 221 -2.59 11.85 -22.35
C ASP A 221 -3.97 12.50 -22.50
N THR A 222 -4.20 13.16 -23.64
CA THR A 222 -5.46 13.85 -23.93
C THR A 222 -6.63 12.90 -24.19
N GLN A 223 -6.42 11.58 -24.13
CA GLN A 223 -7.45 10.59 -24.34
C GLN A 223 -8.34 10.44 -23.10
N SER A 224 -9.65 10.52 -23.30
CA SER A 224 -10.63 10.22 -22.25
C SER A 224 -10.88 8.72 -22.11
N HIS A 225 -10.73 8.25 -20.87
CA HIS A 225 -10.80 6.86 -20.47
C HIS A 225 -12.18 6.50 -19.87
N GLY A 226 -13.17 6.42 -20.75
CA GLY A 226 -14.54 5.97 -20.42
C GLY A 226 -14.75 4.47 -20.67
N PRO A 227 -15.99 4.00 -20.81
CA PRO A 227 -16.31 2.56 -20.90
C PRO A 227 -15.89 1.90 -22.22
N PHE A 228 -15.34 2.61 -23.22
CA PHE A 228 -15.16 2.13 -24.60
C PHE A 228 -13.75 1.60 -24.91
N HIS A 229 -13.13 0.95 -23.94
CA HIS A 229 -11.82 0.33 -24.10
C HIS A 229 -11.91 -1.19 -24.27
N ASP A 230 -10.93 -1.78 -24.96
CA ASP A 230 -10.83 -3.21 -25.16
C ASP A 230 -10.24 -3.92 -23.93
N TYR A 231 -10.92 -4.98 -23.45
CA TYR A 231 -10.45 -5.81 -22.33
C TYR A 231 -9.07 -6.42 -22.61
N VAL A 232 -8.85 -6.96 -23.82
CA VAL A 232 -7.66 -7.75 -24.16
C VAL A 232 -6.40 -6.89 -24.11
N TYR A 233 -6.46 -5.67 -24.62
CA TYR A 233 -5.37 -4.70 -24.52
C TYR A 233 -4.97 -4.41 -23.07
N TRP A 234 -5.94 -4.01 -22.24
CA TRP A 234 -5.67 -3.63 -20.86
C TRP A 234 -5.19 -4.80 -20.00
N HIS A 235 -5.75 -5.99 -20.23
CA HIS A 235 -5.26 -7.22 -19.61
C HIS A 235 -3.80 -7.46 -20.00
N THR A 236 -3.49 -7.43 -21.30
CA THR A 236 -2.14 -7.70 -21.83
C THR A 236 -1.10 -6.71 -21.29
N ALA A 237 -1.41 -5.41 -21.33
CA ALA A 237 -0.49 -4.38 -20.89
C ALA A 237 -0.20 -4.42 -19.37
N ASN A 238 -1.24 -4.61 -18.55
CA ASN A 238 -1.03 -4.72 -17.10
C ASN A 238 -0.37 -6.05 -16.72
N LYS A 239 -0.69 -7.13 -17.44
CA LYS A 239 -0.04 -8.42 -17.22
C LYS A 239 1.46 -8.34 -17.50
N ALA A 240 1.87 -7.61 -18.54
CA ALA A 240 3.29 -7.40 -18.83
C ALA A 240 4.03 -6.69 -17.67
N LEU A 241 3.40 -5.72 -17.01
CA LEU A 241 3.95 -5.08 -15.81
C LEU A 241 4.05 -6.05 -14.63
N VAL A 242 2.99 -6.82 -14.36
CA VAL A 242 2.96 -7.79 -13.26
C VAL A 242 3.95 -8.94 -13.48
N ASP A 243 4.04 -9.46 -14.71
CA ASP A 243 5.00 -10.51 -15.08
C ASP A 243 6.46 -10.03 -14.96
N ALA A 244 6.70 -8.73 -15.15
CA ALA A 244 8.00 -8.09 -14.91
C ALA A 244 8.32 -7.92 -13.41
N GLY A 245 7.36 -8.21 -12.53
CA GLY A 245 7.51 -8.16 -11.07
C GLY A 245 7.06 -6.84 -10.43
N ALA A 246 6.32 -5.98 -11.14
CA ALA A 246 5.82 -4.73 -10.56
C ALA A 246 4.96 -5.00 -9.31
N GLN A 247 5.43 -4.50 -8.17
CA GLN A 247 4.72 -4.61 -6.88
C GLN A 247 3.67 -3.51 -6.72
N VAL A 248 3.91 -2.34 -7.33
CA VAL A 248 3.01 -1.19 -7.33
C VAL A 248 2.97 -0.59 -8.73
N ILE A 249 1.79 -0.32 -9.27
CA ILE A 249 1.59 0.26 -10.61
C ILE A 249 1.01 1.67 -10.48
N ASN A 250 1.76 2.67 -10.93
CA ASN A 250 1.30 4.04 -11.13
C ASN A 250 0.37 4.11 -12.35
N SER A 251 -0.83 4.66 -12.16
CA SER A 251 -1.84 4.91 -13.20
C SER A 251 -2.35 6.35 -13.08
N SER A 252 -1.51 7.29 -13.49
CA SER A 252 -1.72 8.75 -13.40
C SER A 252 -2.71 9.34 -14.41
N TRP A 253 -3.40 8.52 -15.18
CA TRP A 253 -4.35 8.98 -16.20
C TRP A 253 -5.74 9.13 -15.59
N GLY A 254 -6.17 10.38 -15.46
CA GLY A 254 -7.39 10.78 -14.78
C GLY A 254 -8.54 11.19 -15.70
N SER A 255 -8.35 11.32 -17.01
CA SER A 255 -9.33 11.91 -17.94
C SER A 255 -10.83 11.56 -17.69
N TYR A 256 -11.70 12.56 -17.71
CA TYR A 256 -13.13 12.39 -17.48
C TYR A 256 -13.89 11.98 -18.73
N VAL A 257 -15.10 11.44 -18.55
CA VAL A 257 -16.07 11.27 -19.64
C VAL A 257 -16.82 12.58 -19.83
N GLN A 258 -16.85 13.07 -21.06
CA GLN A 258 -17.48 14.33 -21.44
C GLN A 258 -18.98 14.17 -21.67
N THR A 259 -19.74 15.19 -21.28
CA THR A 259 -21.13 15.38 -21.69
C THR A 259 -21.18 16.48 -22.74
N LEU A 260 -22.24 16.51 -23.55
CA LEU A 260 -22.65 17.76 -24.19
C LEU A 260 -22.82 18.84 -23.11
N ASP A 261 -22.65 20.11 -23.48
CA ASP A 261 -22.85 21.23 -22.55
C ASP A 261 -24.27 21.19 -21.98
N ARG A 262 -24.38 20.78 -20.71
CA ARG A 262 -25.65 20.55 -20.04
C ARG A 262 -26.47 21.83 -19.87
N THR A 263 -25.87 23.00 -20.04
CA THR A 263 -26.61 24.27 -20.04
C THR A 263 -27.30 24.55 -21.38
N ARG A 264 -26.87 23.89 -22.47
CA ARG A 264 -27.36 24.11 -23.83
C ARG A 264 -28.17 22.94 -24.38
N PHE A 265 -27.74 21.71 -24.11
CA PHE A 265 -28.34 20.50 -24.65
C PHE A 265 -29.21 19.79 -23.62
N ASP A 266 -30.32 19.21 -24.08
CA ASP A 266 -31.15 18.33 -23.25
C ASP A 266 -30.58 16.90 -23.17
N GLY A 267 -31.27 16.03 -22.42
CA GLY A 267 -30.88 14.63 -22.24
C GLY A 267 -30.93 13.77 -23.51
N LEU A 268 -31.52 14.25 -24.61
CA LEU A 268 -31.54 13.57 -25.91
C LEU A 268 -30.53 14.18 -26.90
N GLY A 269 -29.82 15.23 -26.49
CA GLY A 269 -28.86 15.94 -27.33
C GLY A 269 -29.48 16.97 -28.26
N ASN A 270 -30.73 17.39 -28.03
CA ASN A 270 -31.31 18.52 -28.75
C ASN A 270 -30.66 19.81 -28.28
N ASP A 271 -30.26 20.65 -29.23
CA ASP A 271 -29.70 21.97 -28.95
C ASP A 271 -30.82 22.97 -28.61
N LEU A 272 -30.92 23.37 -27.35
CA LEU A 272 -31.90 24.35 -26.87
C LEU A 272 -31.38 25.80 -26.95
N GLY A 273 -30.19 26.00 -27.51
CA GLY A 273 -29.49 27.28 -27.54
C GLY A 273 -28.69 27.55 -26.26
N VAL A 274 -27.85 28.58 -26.30
CA VAL A 274 -26.99 28.97 -25.16
C VAL A 274 -27.84 29.18 -23.91
N ASN A 275 -27.52 28.45 -22.83
CA ASN A 275 -28.27 28.44 -21.57
C ASN A 275 -29.74 27.98 -21.68
N GLY A 276 -30.16 27.40 -22.81
CA GLY A 276 -31.53 26.93 -23.04
C GLY A 276 -31.98 25.80 -22.11
N ASN A 277 -31.02 25.06 -21.53
CA ASN A 277 -31.28 23.99 -20.55
C ASN A 277 -30.82 24.35 -19.12
N LEU A 278 -30.49 25.62 -18.84
CA LEU A 278 -29.86 26.03 -17.57
C LEU A 278 -30.67 25.63 -16.32
N VAL A 279 -32.02 25.65 -16.40
CA VAL A 279 -32.91 25.30 -15.28
C VAL A 279 -32.83 23.82 -14.93
N ASN A 280 -32.68 22.95 -15.94
CA ASN A 280 -32.64 21.51 -15.76
C ASN A 280 -31.20 20.98 -15.64
N ALA A 281 -30.21 21.83 -15.91
CA ALA A 281 -28.81 21.48 -15.85
C ALA A 281 -28.41 21.13 -14.40
N TYR A 282 -28.35 19.84 -14.13
CA TYR A 282 -28.08 19.25 -12.81
C TYR A 282 -26.78 19.77 -12.17
N GLN A 283 -26.86 20.44 -11.01
CA GLN A 283 -25.76 20.80 -10.10
C GLN A 283 -24.37 20.91 -10.75
N LEU A 284 -24.15 22.01 -11.47
CA LEU A 284 -22.96 22.19 -12.31
C LEU A 284 -21.83 22.97 -11.61
N ARG A 285 -21.94 23.27 -10.32
CA ARG A 285 -21.04 24.21 -9.66
C ARG A 285 -19.65 23.62 -9.35
N GLY A 286 -19.53 22.30 -9.20
CA GLY A 286 -18.38 21.70 -8.50
C GLY A 286 -18.48 21.93 -6.99
N LYS A 287 -17.71 21.21 -6.19
CA LYS A 287 -17.74 21.25 -4.73
C LYS A 287 -17.26 22.60 -4.19
N ASP A 288 -16.10 23.05 -4.64
CA ASP A 288 -15.42 24.24 -4.15
C ASP A 288 -15.50 25.43 -5.12
N SER A 289 -15.98 25.23 -6.35
CA SER A 289 -16.01 26.27 -7.37
C SER A 289 -17.07 27.33 -7.05
N ALA A 290 -16.71 28.59 -7.31
CA ALA A 290 -17.64 29.72 -7.17
C ALA A 290 -18.62 29.83 -8.35
N SER A 291 -18.31 29.22 -9.49
CA SER A 291 -19.11 29.30 -10.71
C SER A 291 -20.21 28.26 -10.72
N ALA A 292 -21.47 28.69 -10.86
CA ALA A 292 -22.64 27.82 -10.87
C ALA A 292 -22.65 26.76 -12.00
N THR A 293 -21.81 26.93 -13.04
CA THR A 293 -21.79 26.09 -14.24
C THR A 293 -20.41 25.54 -14.61
N ALA A 294 -19.43 25.63 -13.71
CA ALA A 294 -18.04 25.23 -13.99
C ALA A 294 -17.91 23.81 -14.57
N MET A 295 -18.79 22.90 -14.15
CA MET A 295 -18.72 21.48 -14.49
C MET A 295 -19.70 21.04 -15.56
N ALA A 296 -20.24 21.96 -16.37
CA ALA A 296 -21.34 21.69 -17.31
C ALA A 296 -21.10 20.59 -18.35
N THR A 297 -19.86 20.28 -18.69
CA THR A 297 -19.47 19.38 -19.80
C THR A 297 -18.92 18.04 -19.34
N ILE A 298 -19.16 17.65 -18.09
CA ILE A 298 -18.52 16.50 -17.45
C ILE A 298 -19.56 15.69 -16.65
N ILE A 299 -19.41 14.35 -16.64
CA ILE A 299 -20.22 13.50 -15.75
C ILE A 299 -19.95 13.90 -14.28
N PRO A 300 -20.99 14.16 -13.47
CA PRO A 300 -20.83 14.46 -12.05
C PRO A 300 -20.13 13.34 -11.27
N ASN A 301 -19.50 13.69 -10.14
CA ASN A 301 -19.02 12.73 -9.13
C ASN A 301 -19.31 13.27 -7.73
N GLU A 302 -20.44 13.95 -7.54
CA GLU A 302 -20.74 14.60 -6.27
C GLU A 302 -21.37 13.64 -5.27
N TYR A 303 -22.19 12.71 -5.76
CA TYR A 303 -22.90 11.75 -4.93
C TYR A 303 -22.70 10.31 -5.43
N LEU A 304 -23.11 9.35 -4.57
CA LEU A 304 -23.13 7.93 -4.91
C LEU A 304 -23.81 7.63 -6.25
N LYS A 305 -24.97 8.23 -6.50
CA LYS A 305 -25.75 8.01 -7.73
C LYS A 305 -24.98 8.37 -9.01
N ASP A 306 -24.00 9.26 -8.92
CA ASP A 306 -23.20 9.68 -10.07
C ASP A 306 -22.09 8.68 -10.40
N LEU A 307 -21.44 8.12 -9.36
CA LEU A 307 -20.50 7.00 -9.50
C LEU A 307 -21.22 5.73 -9.95
N GLU A 308 -22.41 5.49 -9.42
CA GLU A 308 -23.21 4.32 -9.75
C GLU A 308 -23.68 4.37 -11.21
N TYR A 309 -24.08 5.54 -11.72
CA TYR A 309 -24.36 5.71 -13.14
C TYR A 309 -23.16 5.31 -14.01
N GLN A 310 -21.94 5.75 -13.66
CA GLN A 310 -20.73 5.35 -14.39
C GLN A 310 -20.49 3.84 -14.31
N TYR A 311 -20.66 3.22 -13.14
CA TYR A 311 -20.60 1.77 -12.99
C TYR A 311 -21.62 1.06 -13.90
N PHE A 312 -22.86 1.53 -13.95
CA PHE A 312 -23.89 0.97 -14.83
C PHE A 312 -23.59 1.17 -16.30
N LEU A 313 -23.04 2.32 -16.69
CA LEU A 313 -22.63 2.58 -18.06
C LEU A 313 -21.51 1.64 -18.50
N PHE A 314 -20.55 1.36 -17.61
CA PHE A 314 -19.56 0.30 -17.83
C PHE A 314 -20.26 -1.05 -18.00
N LYS A 315 -21.09 -1.47 -17.05
CA LYS A 315 -21.83 -2.74 -17.12
C LYS A 315 -22.61 -2.89 -18.43
N LYS A 316 -23.35 -1.87 -18.86
CA LYS A 316 -24.06 -1.86 -20.15
C LYS A 316 -23.12 -2.06 -21.32
N SER A 317 -22.01 -1.30 -21.36
CA SER A 317 -21.07 -1.31 -22.48
C SER A 317 -20.39 -2.66 -22.71
N TYR A 318 -20.16 -3.45 -21.66
CA TYR A 318 -19.54 -4.78 -21.75
C TYR A 318 -20.54 -5.94 -21.68
N SER A 319 -21.82 -5.66 -21.49
CA SER A 319 -22.90 -6.68 -21.53
C SER A 319 -23.32 -6.95 -22.97
N LYS A 320 -24.01 -8.08 -23.21
CA LYS A 320 -24.53 -8.43 -24.54
C LYS A 320 -25.36 -7.28 -25.12
N GLY A 321 -25.02 -6.83 -26.32
CA GLY A 321 -25.64 -5.66 -26.97
C GLY A 321 -24.91 -4.33 -26.73
N GLY A 322 -23.91 -4.29 -25.85
CA GLY A 322 -23.02 -3.16 -25.67
C GLY A 322 -21.87 -3.13 -26.69
N ILE A 323 -21.33 -1.94 -26.95
CA ILE A 323 -20.26 -1.71 -27.94
C ILE A 323 -18.93 -2.42 -27.60
N GLN A 324 -18.68 -2.70 -26.32
CA GLN A 324 -17.49 -3.43 -25.84
C GLN A 324 -17.81 -4.87 -25.44
N TYR A 325 -18.92 -5.44 -25.90
CA TYR A 325 -19.21 -6.83 -25.63
C TYR A 325 -18.22 -7.76 -26.33
N ASN A 326 -17.40 -8.45 -25.54
CA ASN A 326 -16.51 -9.50 -26.01
C ASN A 326 -17.06 -10.87 -25.61
N PRO A 327 -17.46 -11.76 -26.55
CA PRO A 327 -18.00 -13.07 -26.21
C PRO A 327 -17.01 -14.00 -25.52
N SER A 328 -15.70 -13.76 -25.66
CA SER A 328 -14.65 -14.52 -24.95
C SER A 328 -14.50 -14.06 -23.49
N TYR A 329 -14.96 -12.85 -23.18
CA TYR A 329 -14.89 -12.23 -21.85
C TYR A 329 -16.21 -11.50 -21.53
N PRO A 330 -17.34 -12.23 -21.46
CA PRO A 330 -18.66 -11.61 -21.38
C PRO A 330 -18.81 -10.79 -20.09
N GLY A 331 -19.21 -9.52 -20.23
CA GLY A 331 -19.43 -8.62 -19.10
C GLY A 331 -18.17 -8.07 -18.43
N ARG A 332 -16.97 -8.39 -18.94
CA ARG A 332 -15.69 -7.98 -18.34
C ARG A 332 -15.23 -6.64 -18.93
N SER A 333 -15.17 -5.62 -18.08
CA SER A 333 -14.65 -4.30 -18.44
C SER A 333 -13.14 -4.24 -18.45
N PHE A 334 -12.56 -3.19 -19.04
CA PHE A 334 -11.12 -2.97 -18.92
C PHE A 334 -10.65 -2.72 -17.47
N MET A 335 -11.52 -2.26 -16.57
CA MET A 335 -11.21 -2.19 -15.14
C MET A 335 -11.15 -3.59 -14.52
N ASP A 336 -12.02 -4.50 -14.96
CA ASP A 336 -11.94 -5.90 -14.59
C ASP A 336 -10.71 -6.58 -15.16
N ALA A 337 -10.23 -6.17 -16.34
CA ALA A 337 -8.96 -6.64 -16.90
C ALA A 337 -7.77 -6.34 -15.97
N ILE A 338 -7.74 -5.13 -15.41
CA ILE A 338 -6.71 -4.68 -14.47
C ILE A 338 -6.83 -5.47 -13.16
N TRP A 339 -8.05 -5.59 -12.63
CA TRP A 339 -8.30 -6.37 -11.42
C TRP A 339 -7.94 -7.85 -11.60
N ASP A 340 -8.32 -8.47 -12.72
CA ASP A 340 -8.05 -9.87 -13.02
C ASP A 340 -6.55 -10.18 -13.05
N VAL A 341 -5.73 -9.20 -13.46
CA VAL A 341 -4.27 -9.33 -13.47
C VAL A 341 -3.68 -9.19 -12.06
N ILE A 342 -4.12 -8.19 -11.28
CA ILE A 342 -3.44 -7.87 -10.01
C ILE A 342 -3.94 -8.69 -8.82
N LYS A 343 -5.20 -9.16 -8.83
CA LYS A 343 -5.85 -9.79 -7.66
C LYS A 343 -5.08 -10.97 -7.07
N ASP A 344 -4.36 -11.71 -7.92
CA ASP A 344 -3.61 -12.91 -7.53
C ASP A 344 -2.13 -12.62 -7.28
N SER A 345 -1.56 -11.57 -7.90
CA SER A 345 -0.15 -11.19 -7.71
C SER A 345 0.08 -10.42 -6.41
N GLY A 346 -0.96 -9.81 -5.85
CA GLY A 346 -0.84 -8.88 -4.71
C GLY A 346 -0.32 -7.49 -5.11
N THR A 347 -0.15 -7.21 -6.41
CA THR A 347 0.27 -5.90 -6.92
C THR A 347 -0.75 -4.83 -6.55
N VAL A 348 -0.29 -3.67 -6.09
CA VAL A 348 -1.15 -2.52 -5.77
C VAL A 348 -1.25 -1.58 -6.98
N ASN A 349 -2.45 -1.10 -7.30
CA ASN A 349 -2.67 -0.11 -8.35
C ASN A 349 -3.00 1.26 -7.74
N VAL A 350 -2.24 2.28 -8.11
CA VAL A 350 -2.33 3.65 -7.58
C VAL A 350 -2.89 4.57 -8.67
N ARG A 351 -3.96 5.32 -8.38
CA ARG A 351 -4.74 6.08 -9.38
C ARG A 351 -5.04 7.51 -8.96
N SER A 352 -4.97 8.41 -9.95
CA SER A 352 -5.35 9.81 -9.81
C SER A 352 -6.85 9.98 -9.57
N ALA A 353 -7.26 10.72 -8.54
CA ALA A 353 -8.67 10.95 -8.19
C ALA A 353 -9.45 11.72 -9.28
N GLY A 354 -8.80 12.67 -9.96
CA GLY A 354 -9.39 13.54 -10.98
C GLY A 354 -9.27 15.03 -10.69
N ASN A 355 -9.51 15.86 -11.71
CA ASN A 355 -9.19 17.29 -11.70
C ASN A 355 -10.42 18.18 -11.98
N ASN A 356 -11.60 17.81 -11.47
CA ASN A 356 -12.86 18.49 -11.77
C ASN A 356 -13.70 18.80 -10.53
N ASP A 357 -13.05 19.10 -9.40
CA ASP A 357 -13.69 19.67 -8.21
C ASP A 357 -14.98 18.94 -7.79
N TRP A 358 -14.88 17.62 -7.63
CA TRP A 358 -15.98 16.79 -7.16
C TRP A 358 -15.70 16.24 -5.76
N SER A 359 -16.75 16.02 -4.96
CA SER A 359 -16.63 15.40 -3.65
C SER A 359 -16.09 13.95 -3.69
N ASN A 360 -16.16 13.26 -4.82
CA ASN A 360 -15.65 11.89 -4.97
C ASN A 360 -14.66 11.79 -6.13
N PRO A 361 -13.74 10.81 -6.11
CA PRO A 361 -12.90 10.55 -7.26
C PRO A 361 -13.74 9.93 -8.39
N TYR A 362 -13.21 9.85 -9.61
CA TYR A 362 -13.92 9.14 -10.68
C TYR A 362 -14.18 7.67 -10.31
N PHE A 363 -15.09 7.03 -11.06
CA PHE A 363 -15.39 5.61 -10.93
C PHE A 363 -14.14 4.71 -10.89
N ARG A 364 -13.10 5.02 -11.67
CA ARG A 364 -11.90 4.18 -11.79
C ARG A 364 -11.07 4.12 -10.49
N PRO A 365 -10.68 5.25 -9.84
CA PRO A 365 -10.16 5.22 -8.48
C PRO A 365 -11.16 4.76 -7.42
N ALA A 366 -12.46 4.97 -7.63
CA ALA A 366 -13.53 4.51 -6.74
C ALA A 366 -13.93 3.03 -6.95
N TYR A 367 -13.25 2.30 -7.85
CA TYR A 367 -13.60 0.92 -8.22
C TYR A 367 -13.83 -0.02 -7.02
N PRO A 368 -13.04 0.05 -5.91
CA PRO A 368 -13.30 -0.74 -4.72
C PRO A 368 -14.68 -0.57 -4.09
N PHE A 369 -15.35 0.56 -4.29
CA PHE A 369 -16.72 0.77 -3.79
C PHE A 369 -17.71 -0.26 -4.38
N PHE A 370 -17.57 -0.56 -5.67
CA PHE A 370 -18.42 -1.52 -6.40
C PHE A 370 -17.80 -2.93 -6.48
N ASN A 371 -16.49 -3.04 -6.22
CA ASN A 371 -15.77 -4.31 -6.08
C ASN A 371 -14.91 -4.31 -4.80
N PRO A 372 -15.52 -4.56 -3.61
CA PRO A 372 -14.83 -4.45 -2.32
C PRO A 372 -13.59 -5.34 -2.17
N SER A 373 -13.51 -6.44 -2.92
CA SER A 373 -12.34 -7.32 -2.90
C SER A 373 -11.07 -6.63 -3.43
N ALA A 374 -11.21 -5.57 -4.21
CA ALA A 374 -10.08 -4.81 -4.75
C ALA A 374 -9.47 -3.82 -3.76
N GLU A 375 -10.15 -3.48 -2.65
CA GLU A 375 -9.77 -2.38 -1.76
C GLU A 375 -8.32 -2.48 -1.28
N LYS A 376 -7.88 -3.66 -0.83
CA LYS A 376 -6.53 -3.90 -0.31
C LYS A 376 -5.41 -3.72 -1.36
N GLN A 377 -5.75 -3.60 -2.64
CA GLN A 377 -4.81 -3.46 -3.74
C GLN A 377 -5.03 -2.17 -4.54
N TRP A 378 -5.75 -1.21 -3.95
CA TRP A 378 -6.09 0.05 -4.62
C TRP A 378 -5.69 1.25 -3.77
N VAL A 379 -5.16 2.27 -4.41
CA VAL A 379 -4.92 3.59 -3.80
C VAL A 379 -5.46 4.66 -4.73
N ALA A 380 -6.39 5.48 -4.25
CA ALA A 380 -6.81 6.71 -4.90
C ALA A 380 -5.96 7.88 -4.39
N VAL A 381 -5.69 8.86 -5.25
CA VAL A 381 -4.78 9.96 -4.93
C VAL A 381 -5.40 11.32 -5.23
N GLY A 382 -5.71 12.05 -4.15
CA GLY A 382 -6.13 13.45 -4.18
C GLY A 382 -4.95 14.41 -4.20
N GLY A 383 -5.23 15.72 -4.29
CA GLY A 383 -4.18 16.73 -4.41
C GLY A 383 -4.04 17.70 -3.24
N VAL A 384 -2.78 18.03 -2.95
CA VAL A 384 -2.32 19.06 -2.00
C VAL A 384 -1.50 20.13 -2.72
N GLN A 385 -1.61 21.37 -2.24
CA GLN A 385 -0.82 22.52 -2.66
C GLN A 385 0.32 22.79 -1.67
N PRO A 386 1.48 23.27 -2.15
CA PRO A 386 2.57 23.65 -1.26
C PRO A 386 2.21 24.88 -0.43
N PRO A 387 2.83 25.02 0.75
CA PRO A 387 2.88 26.28 1.47
C PRO A 387 3.46 27.40 0.59
N THR A 388 2.94 28.61 0.77
CA THR A 388 3.40 29.83 0.11
C THR A 388 3.80 30.88 1.14
N ALA A 389 4.45 31.97 0.71
CA ALA A 389 4.75 33.09 1.62
C ALA A 389 3.48 33.72 2.24
N ALA A 390 2.35 33.70 1.51
CA ALA A 390 1.08 34.23 1.99
C ALA A 390 0.29 33.23 2.85
N ASN A 391 0.53 31.92 2.66
CA ASN A 391 -0.09 30.85 3.43
C ASN A 391 0.97 29.78 3.77
N PRO A 392 1.59 29.81 4.96
CA PRO A 392 2.71 28.96 5.32
C PRO A 392 2.33 27.50 5.66
N GLU A 393 1.16 27.06 5.22
CA GLU A 393 0.57 25.75 5.49
C GLU A 393 0.21 25.00 4.22
N TYR A 394 0.05 23.69 4.34
CA TYR A 394 -0.53 22.89 3.27
C TYR A 394 -2.00 23.26 3.07
N THR A 395 -2.41 23.34 1.81
CA THR A 395 -3.78 23.66 1.42
C THR A 395 -4.32 22.60 0.46
N LYS A 396 -5.61 22.32 0.54
CA LYS A 396 -6.28 21.42 -0.41
C LYS A 396 -6.22 22.03 -1.81
N GLN A 397 -6.07 21.21 -2.84
CA GLN A 397 -6.23 21.70 -4.21
C GLN A 397 -7.71 21.65 -4.62
N SER A 398 -8.44 22.75 -4.43
CA SER A 398 -9.88 22.86 -4.66
C SER A 398 -10.33 22.55 -6.09
N GLY A 399 -9.47 22.63 -7.09
CA GLY A 399 -9.83 22.22 -8.46
C GLY A 399 -9.93 20.70 -8.64
N TYR A 400 -9.51 19.89 -7.66
CA TYR A 400 -9.34 18.44 -7.83
C TYR A 400 -10.37 17.64 -7.03
N ASN A 401 -10.66 16.45 -7.53
CA ASN A 401 -11.59 15.54 -6.89
C ASN A 401 -11.05 15.09 -5.53
N GLU A 402 -11.97 14.92 -4.59
CA GLU A 402 -11.67 14.57 -3.21
C GLU A 402 -11.84 13.07 -2.93
N ALA A 403 -11.60 12.68 -1.68
CA ALA A 403 -11.63 11.28 -1.28
C ALA A 403 -13.05 10.72 -1.23
N GLY A 404 -14.00 11.47 -0.67
CA GLY A 404 -15.42 11.11 -0.56
C GLY A 404 -15.65 9.67 -0.12
N LEU A 405 -16.46 8.95 -0.89
CA LEU A 405 -16.77 7.54 -0.68
C LEU A 405 -15.55 6.59 -0.75
N ALA A 406 -14.40 7.09 -1.23
CA ALA A 406 -13.13 6.38 -1.31
C ALA A 406 -12.14 6.71 -0.19
N LYS A 407 -12.55 7.44 0.87
CA LYS A 407 -11.66 7.89 1.97
C LYS A 407 -10.73 6.80 2.51
N TRP A 408 -11.23 5.57 2.67
CA TRP A 408 -10.51 4.45 3.24
C TRP A 408 -9.32 3.95 2.40
N TRP A 409 -9.30 4.27 1.11
CA TRP A 409 -8.18 3.93 0.22
C TRP A 409 -7.61 5.15 -0.49
N THR A 410 -7.80 6.35 0.07
CA THR A 410 -7.29 7.60 -0.52
C THR A 410 -6.17 8.21 0.32
N VAL A 411 -5.12 8.70 -0.33
CA VAL A 411 -4.15 9.66 0.24
C VAL A 411 -4.20 10.95 -0.57
N SER A 412 -3.75 12.06 0.01
CA SER A 412 -3.59 13.32 -0.70
C SER A 412 -2.10 13.67 -0.78
N THR A 413 -1.57 13.84 -1.99
CA THR A 413 -0.13 14.05 -2.20
C THR A 413 0.15 15.37 -2.95
N PRO A 414 1.41 15.83 -2.96
CA PRO A 414 1.84 16.98 -3.76
C PRO A 414 1.32 16.97 -5.19
N SER A 415 0.57 18.00 -5.56
CA SER A 415 -0.20 18.00 -6.81
C SER A 415 -0.16 19.31 -7.59
N ASN A 416 0.31 20.40 -6.98
CA ASN A 416 0.46 21.69 -7.64
C ASN A 416 1.94 22.03 -7.79
N SER A 417 2.34 22.42 -9.00
CA SER A 417 3.71 22.79 -9.33
C SER A 417 4.74 21.73 -8.93
N VAL A 418 4.43 20.45 -9.14
CA VAL A 418 5.36 19.34 -8.89
C VAL A 418 6.45 19.36 -9.95
N ARG A 419 7.71 19.54 -9.54
CA ARG A 419 8.86 19.59 -10.46
C ARG A 419 9.11 18.21 -11.06
N THR A 420 9.26 18.14 -12.38
CA THR A 420 9.49 16.87 -13.10
C THR A 420 10.14 17.07 -14.48
N THR A 421 10.50 15.98 -15.15
CA THR A 421 11.02 15.91 -16.52
C THR A 421 9.96 16.28 -17.57
N ASN A 422 10.38 16.77 -18.73
CA ASN A 422 9.50 17.26 -19.79
C ASN A 422 9.89 16.69 -21.16
N SER A 423 8.91 16.23 -21.94
CA SER A 423 9.21 15.60 -23.23
C SER A 423 9.66 16.56 -24.35
N GLY A 424 9.64 17.88 -24.13
CA GLY A 424 10.02 18.90 -25.13
C GLY A 424 11.51 18.92 -25.48
N GLY A 425 12.38 18.34 -24.65
CA GLY A 425 13.82 18.25 -24.86
C GLY A 425 14.42 17.07 -24.09
N ASP A 426 15.65 16.65 -24.42
CA ASP A 426 16.35 15.59 -23.67
C ASP A 426 16.83 16.08 -22.29
N THR A 427 16.85 17.39 -22.09
CA THR A 427 17.31 18.07 -20.87
C THR A 427 16.22 18.99 -20.29
N ASN A 428 14.98 18.84 -20.74
CA ASN A 428 13.91 19.77 -20.37
C ASN A 428 13.21 19.29 -19.11
N TYR A 429 12.96 20.20 -18.19
CA TYR A 429 12.16 19.95 -17.00
C TYR A 429 11.07 21.00 -16.91
N SER A 430 9.94 20.64 -16.31
CA SER A 430 8.79 21.51 -16.11
C SER A 430 8.15 21.28 -14.76
N ASN A 431 7.11 22.06 -14.47
CA ASN A 431 6.27 21.85 -13.31
C ASN A 431 4.90 21.38 -13.77
N SER A 432 4.45 20.29 -13.16
CA SER A 432 3.16 19.66 -13.47
C SER A 432 2.17 19.95 -12.35
N SER A 433 0.93 20.24 -12.72
CA SER A 433 -0.19 20.37 -11.78
C SER A 433 -1.32 19.41 -12.16
N GLY A 434 -1.83 18.69 -11.18
CA GLY A 434 -2.91 17.71 -11.34
C GLY A 434 -2.84 16.62 -10.27
N THR A 435 -3.89 15.81 -10.16
CA THR A 435 -3.79 14.50 -9.48
C THR A 435 -2.87 13.54 -10.24
N SER A 436 -2.55 13.83 -11.50
CA SER A 436 -1.57 13.08 -12.29
C SER A 436 -0.18 13.06 -11.65
N PRO A 437 0.53 14.20 -11.39
CA PRO A 437 1.81 14.20 -10.69
C PRO A 437 1.70 13.86 -9.19
N ALA A 438 0.50 13.87 -8.62
CA ALA A 438 0.25 13.42 -7.25
C ALA A 438 0.35 11.87 -7.12
N THR A 439 -0.20 11.15 -8.09
CA THR A 439 -0.22 9.68 -8.15
C THR A 439 1.17 9.02 -8.10
N PRO A 440 2.20 9.48 -8.84
CA PRO A 440 3.53 8.92 -8.79
C PRO A 440 4.24 9.24 -7.47
N VAL A 441 3.85 10.28 -6.73
CA VAL A 441 4.36 10.53 -5.38
C VAL A 441 3.93 9.41 -4.44
N ALA A 442 2.65 9.05 -4.41
CA ALA A 442 2.16 7.93 -3.60
C ALA A 442 2.82 6.60 -4.00
N THR A 443 2.94 6.36 -5.31
CA THR A 443 3.65 5.17 -5.83
C THR A 443 5.11 5.12 -5.37
N ALA A 444 5.81 6.25 -5.42
CA ALA A 444 7.21 6.33 -5.03
C ALA A 444 7.41 6.14 -3.52
N VAL A 445 6.52 6.70 -2.68
CA VAL A 445 6.53 6.47 -1.23
C VAL A 445 6.38 4.99 -0.93
N MET A 446 5.44 4.29 -1.56
CA MET A 446 5.33 2.83 -1.43
C MET A 446 6.61 2.12 -1.89
N GLY A 447 7.26 2.58 -2.96
CA GLY A 447 8.53 2.04 -3.43
C GLY A 447 9.65 2.15 -2.40
N VAL A 448 9.79 3.31 -1.77
CA VAL A 448 10.77 3.53 -0.70
C VAL A 448 10.46 2.66 0.51
N LEU A 449 9.20 2.58 0.95
CA LEU A 449 8.78 1.74 2.06
C LEU A 449 9.01 0.24 1.78
N LEU A 450 8.73 -0.24 0.57
CA LEU A 450 9.03 -1.63 0.18
C LEU A 450 10.53 -1.96 0.29
N SER A 451 11.42 -0.98 0.06
CA SER A 451 12.86 -1.19 0.25
C SER A 451 13.26 -1.26 1.73
N ARG A 452 12.47 -0.66 2.62
CA ARG A 452 12.63 -0.73 4.09
C ARG A 452 12.10 -2.03 4.70
N TYR A 453 11.02 -2.57 4.13
CA TYR A 453 10.33 -3.74 4.68
C TYR A 453 10.36 -4.94 3.72
N PRO A 454 11.52 -5.62 3.58
CA PRO A 454 11.63 -6.77 2.66
C PRO A 454 10.68 -7.92 3.02
N ASN A 455 10.33 -8.05 4.31
CA ASN A 455 9.39 -9.06 4.83
C ASN A 455 7.91 -8.68 4.66
N MET A 456 7.58 -7.46 4.19
CA MET A 456 6.21 -7.06 3.89
C MET A 456 5.90 -7.21 2.39
N ASP A 457 4.65 -7.54 2.07
CA ASP A 457 4.13 -7.42 0.71
C ASP A 457 3.60 -6.01 0.41
N ALA A 458 3.24 -5.74 -0.85
CA ALA A 458 2.76 -4.43 -1.26
C ALA A 458 1.44 -4.00 -0.58
N LYS A 459 0.59 -4.95 -0.17
CA LYS A 459 -0.67 -4.64 0.53
C LYS A 459 -0.38 -4.23 1.96
N GLN A 460 0.55 -4.90 2.63
CA GLN A 460 1.03 -4.53 3.96
C GLN A 460 1.71 -3.16 3.95
N VAL A 461 2.57 -2.88 2.95
CA VAL A 461 3.18 -1.55 2.80
C VAL A 461 2.16 -0.46 2.46
N ARG A 462 1.10 -0.77 1.71
CA ARG A 462 -0.01 0.15 1.49
C ARG A 462 -0.70 0.53 2.80
N GLU A 463 -1.02 -0.46 3.65
CA GLU A 463 -1.62 -0.20 4.97
C GLU A 463 -0.66 0.58 5.88
N LEU A 464 0.64 0.27 5.83
CA LEU A 464 1.67 1.04 6.53
C LEU A 464 1.67 2.50 6.08
N MET A 465 1.73 2.76 4.77
CA MET A 465 1.73 4.12 4.20
C MET A 465 0.50 4.94 4.67
N PHE A 466 -0.66 4.30 4.75
CA PHE A 466 -1.89 4.94 5.23
C PHE A 466 -1.83 5.25 6.73
N THR A 467 -1.46 4.27 7.53
CA THR A 467 -1.49 4.39 9.00
C THR A 467 -0.37 5.27 9.55
N THR A 468 0.65 5.57 8.74
CA THR A 468 1.71 6.52 9.07
C THR A 468 1.59 7.85 8.33
N ALA A 469 0.51 8.09 7.57
CA ALA A 469 0.32 9.35 6.86
C ALA A 469 0.16 10.53 7.84
N ASN A 470 0.64 11.70 7.42
CA ASN A 470 0.56 12.93 8.17
C ASN A 470 -0.75 13.68 7.89
N ASN A 471 -1.48 14.00 8.95
CA ASN A 471 -2.70 14.79 8.95
C ASN A 471 -2.54 16.13 9.69
N LYS A 472 -1.30 16.52 10.04
CA LYS A 472 -0.98 17.78 10.72
C LYS A 472 -0.29 18.78 9.80
N MET A 473 -0.44 20.05 10.13
CA MET A 473 0.29 21.17 9.55
C MET A 473 1.78 21.12 9.90
N SER A 474 2.55 22.04 9.31
CA SER A 474 3.99 22.22 9.55
C SER A 474 4.35 22.47 11.01
N ASP A 475 3.42 22.96 11.83
CA ASP A 475 3.61 23.14 13.28
C ASP A 475 3.43 21.86 14.10
N GLY A 476 2.97 20.76 13.48
CA GLY A 476 2.71 19.49 14.14
C GLY A 476 1.50 19.46 15.09
N MET A 477 0.83 20.60 15.30
CA MET A 477 -0.24 20.76 16.29
C MET A 477 -1.62 20.82 15.62
N ARG A 478 -1.75 21.60 14.55
CA ARG A 478 -3.03 21.78 13.86
C ARG A 478 -3.24 20.71 12.80
N PHE A 479 -4.48 20.30 12.57
CA PHE A 479 -4.81 19.42 11.46
C PHE A 479 -4.80 20.16 10.12
N LEU A 480 -4.69 19.43 9.02
CA LEU A 480 -4.72 19.98 7.66
C LEU A 480 -5.96 20.84 7.40
N GLY A 481 -5.81 21.89 6.59
CA GLY A 481 -6.84 22.89 6.28
C GLY A 481 -7.37 23.75 7.46
N THR A 482 -6.83 23.66 8.69
CA THR A 482 -7.35 24.42 9.85
C THR A 482 -7.37 25.92 9.57
N GLY A 483 -8.56 26.55 9.66
CA GLY A 483 -8.74 27.98 9.43
C GLY A 483 -8.73 28.42 7.96
N GLN A 484 -8.65 27.47 7.03
CA GLN A 484 -8.62 27.74 5.58
C GLN A 484 -10.00 27.44 4.96
N THR A 485 -10.35 28.19 3.91
CA THR A 485 -11.60 28.03 3.16
C THR A 485 -11.33 27.87 1.67
N SER A 486 -12.25 27.20 0.97
CA SER A 486 -12.24 27.09 -0.48
C SER A 486 -12.78 28.36 -1.16
N PRO A 487 -12.67 28.49 -2.50
CA PRO A 487 -13.21 29.65 -3.23
C PRO A 487 -14.72 29.88 -3.04
N SER A 488 -15.50 28.85 -2.70
CA SER A 488 -16.92 28.98 -2.36
C SER A 488 -17.17 29.50 -0.93
N GLY A 489 -16.12 29.59 -0.10
CA GLY A 489 -16.18 29.97 1.31
C GLY A 489 -16.34 28.78 2.27
N ALA A 490 -16.43 27.55 1.77
CA ALA A 490 -16.56 26.36 2.60
C ALA A 490 -15.24 26.01 3.31
N SER A 491 -15.32 25.49 4.54
CA SER A 491 -14.13 25.02 5.26
C SER A 491 -13.46 23.86 4.53
N ILE A 492 -12.13 23.90 4.43
CA ILE A 492 -11.30 22.79 3.93
C ILE A 492 -10.58 22.04 5.04
N ALA A 493 -10.89 22.37 6.30
CA ALA A 493 -10.31 21.73 7.45
C ALA A 493 -10.61 20.23 7.46
N TRP A 494 -9.61 19.45 7.84
CA TRP A 494 -9.74 18.08 8.25
C TRP A 494 -10.76 17.98 9.40
N THR A 495 -11.69 17.05 9.28
CA THR A 495 -12.80 16.87 10.23
C THR A 495 -12.77 15.51 10.94
N ALA A 496 -12.04 14.53 10.39
CA ALA A 496 -11.89 13.23 11.04
C ALA A 496 -11.06 13.31 12.33
N PRO A 497 -11.33 12.47 13.35
CA PRO A 497 -10.41 12.28 14.47
C PRO A 497 -9.02 11.83 14.03
N ASP A 498 -8.02 11.99 14.91
CA ASP A 498 -6.68 11.49 14.64
C ASP A 498 -6.67 9.97 14.43
N GLY A 499 -5.85 9.49 13.50
CA GLY A 499 -5.81 8.08 13.10
C GLY A 499 -6.97 7.60 12.20
N LEU A 500 -7.90 8.46 11.79
CA LEU A 500 -9.00 8.10 10.87
C LEU A 500 -8.88 8.85 9.54
N PRO A 501 -9.26 8.25 8.39
CA PRO A 501 -9.27 8.95 7.12
C PRO A 501 -10.42 9.98 7.04
N ASP A 502 -10.13 11.12 6.40
CA ASP A 502 -11.07 12.24 6.19
C ASP A 502 -11.73 12.20 4.80
N GLU A 503 -12.96 12.70 4.69
CA GLU A 503 -13.72 12.71 3.42
C GLU A 503 -13.11 13.62 2.35
N ARG A 504 -12.36 14.66 2.73
CA ARG A 504 -11.68 15.55 1.79
C ARG A 504 -10.24 15.11 1.52
N TRP A 505 -9.55 14.69 2.58
CA TRP A 505 -8.10 14.46 2.55
C TRP A 505 -7.69 12.98 2.45
N GLY A 506 -8.62 12.05 2.67
CA GLY A 506 -8.29 10.63 2.85
C GLY A 506 -7.42 10.46 4.11
N TRP A 507 -6.42 9.59 4.04
CA TRP A 507 -5.44 9.38 5.12
C TRP A 507 -4.48 10.56 5.34
N GLY A 508 -4.51 11.59 4.49
CA GLY A 508 -3.58 12.72 4.54
C GLY A 508 -2.37 12.53 3.63
N ILE A 509 -1.24 13.16 3.98
CA ILE A 509 -0.02 13.18 3.19
C ILE A 509 0.88 12.02 3.61
N PRO A 510 1.24 11.07 2.74
CA PRO A 510 2.17 10.00 3.08
C PRO A 510 3.49 10.54 3.65
N ASP A 511 3.95 9.97 4.75
CA ASP A 511 5.10 10.46 5.52
C ASP A 511 6.16 9.35 5.65
N LEU A 512 7.26 9.49 4.91
CA LEU A 512 8.37 8.54 4.98
C LEU A 512 9.09 8.60 6.32
N ALA A 513 9.13 9.75 7.00
CA ALA A 513 9.79 9.81 8.31
C ALA A 513 9.09 8.91 9.32
N LYS A 514 7.75 8.97 9.42
CA LYS A 514 6.98 8.06 10.28
C LYS A 514 7.00 6.62 9.76
N GLY A 515 6.93 6.44 8.43
CA GLY A 515 6.91 5.14 7.79
C GLY A 515 8.18 4.29 7.96
N MET A 516 9.30 4.84 8.40
CA MET A 516 10.54 4.08 8.67
C MET A 516 10.50 3.24 9.96
N TYR A 517 9.49 3.45 10.81
CA TYR A 517 9.42 2.96 12.20
C TYR A 517 8.29 1.97 12.48
N GLY A 518 7.73 1.34 11.44
CA GLY A 518 6.66 0.34 11.52
C GLY A 518 5.26 0.90 11.21
N PRO A 519 4.22 0.07 11.25
CA PRO A 519 2.82 0.50 11.11
C PRO A 519 2.41 1.46 12.23
N GLY A 520 1.45 2.35 11.98
CA GLY A 520 0.80 3.14 13.04
C GLY A 520 -0.47 2.48 13.59
N GLN A 521 -1.07 1.57 12.82
CA GLN A 521 -2.26 0.82 13.18
C GLN A 521 -2.32 -0.49 12.40
N PHE A 522 -3.11 -1.45 12.86
CA PHE A 522 -3.51 -2.60 12.04
C PHE A 522 -4.92 -2.43 11.48
N LEU A 523 -5.05 -2.48 10.15
CA LEU A 523 -6.33 -2.39 9.45
C LEU A 523 -6.99 -3.77 9.21
N SER A 524 -6.35 -4.83 9.68
CA SER A 524 -6.85 -6.21 9.76
C SER A 524 -5.84 -7.08 10.52
N PRO A 525 -6.13 -8.35 10.84
CA PRO A 525 -5.12 -9.28 11.35
C PRO A 525 -3.84 -9.28 10.49
N MET A 526 -2.71 -8.97 11.11
CA MET A 526 -1.41 -8.86 10.48
C MET A 526 -0.62 -10.17 10.66
N THR A 527 -0.24 -10.81 9.56
CA THR A 527 0.76 -11.88 9.58
C THR A 527 2.10 -11.32 9.12
N TYR A 528 3.08 -11.27 10.02
CA TYR A 528 4.44 -10.83 9.70
C TYR A 528 5.38 -12.03 9.61
N ASN A 529 5.61 -12.50 8.39
CA ASN A 529 6.54 -13.59 8.10
C ASN A 529 7.95 -13.04 7.84
N MET A 530 8.84 -13.16 8.82
CA MET A 530 10.22 -12.69 8.71
C MET A 530 11.15 -13.77 8.17
N ASP A 531 11.08 -14.03 6.86
CA ASP A 531 11.89 -15.03 6.15
C ASP A 531 12.99 -14.45 5.25
N LYS A 532 13.04 -13.12 5.07
CA LYS A 532 14.06 -12.44 4.25
C LYS A 532 15.05 -11.65 5.10
N ALA A 533 14.57 -10.71 5.92
CA ALA A 533 15.44 -9.95 6.83
C ALA A 533 15.44 -10.56 8.25
N PRO A 534 16.62 -10.76 8.86
CA PRO A 534 16.75 -11.48 10.14
C PRO A 534 16.34 -10.65 11.36
N LEU A 535 16.29 -9.32 11.25
CA LEU A 535 15.93 -8.41 12.33
C LEU A 535 15.10 -7.25 11.76
N ASP A 536 14.09 -6.82 12.51
CA ASP A 536 13.32 -5.61 12.24
C ASP A 536 12.86 -4.99 13.57
N VAL A 537 12.62 -3.69 13.55
CA VAL A 537 12.24 -2.88 14.72
C VAL A 537 11.06 -2.01 14.34
N TRP A 538 9.97 -2.10 15.10
CA TRP A 538 8.82 -1.21 15.04
C TRP A 538 8.77 -0.39 16.33
N SER A 539 8.86 0.92 16.20
CA SER A 539 8.86 1.87 17.32
C SER A 539 7.72 2.89 17.25
N ASN A 540 6.86 2.81 16.24
CA ASN A 540 5.58 3.49 16.26
C ASN A 540 4.63 2.81 17.26
N ASP A 541 3.77 3.60 17.87
CA ASP A 541 2.62 3.08 18.63
C ASP A 541 1.63 2.46 17.65
N ILE A 542 1.20 1.23 17.91
CA ILE A 542 0.29 0.51 17.01
C ILE A 542 -1.10 0.41 17.66
N SER A 543 -2.08 1.07 17.05
CA SER A 543 -3.47 1.03 17.51
C SER A 543 -4.42 0.27 16.57
N GLN A 544 -5.70 0.27 16.91
CA GLN A 544 -6.79 -0.33 16.12
C GLN A 544 -7.95 0.64 15.85
N THR A 545 -7.73 1.95 16.04
CA THR A 545 -8.77 2.97 15.95
C THR A 545 -9.49 2.93 14.59
N ALA A 546 -8.72 2.86 13.50
CA ALA A 546 -9.25 2.85 12.15
C ALA A 546 -10.06 1.60 11.81
N ILE A 547 -9.61 0.41 12.23
CA ILE A 547 -10.35 -0.81 11.91
C ILE A 547 -11.66 -0.90 12.69
N LYS A 548 -11.71 -0.34 13.90
CA LYS A 548 -12.95 -0.23 14.68
C LYS A 548 -13.93 0.79 14.12
N GLU A 549 -13.42 1.90 13.60
CA GLU A 549 -14.28 2.83 12.88
C GLU A 549 -14.81 2.22 11.58
N ARG A 550 -13.98 1.48 10.85
CA ARG A 550 -14.43 0.77 9.65
C ARG A 550 -15.48 -0.29 9.96
N GLU A 551 -15.30 -1.04 11.05
CA GLU A 551 -16.30 -1.99 11.57
C GLU A 551 -17.64 -1.30 11.82
N ARG A 552 -17.63 -0.14 12.50
CA ARG A 552 -18.85 0.65 12.77
C ARG A 552 -19.56 1.04 11.47
N GLU A 553 -18.84 1.65 10.52
CA GLU A 553 -19.42 2.09 9.24
C GLU A 553 -19.96 0.92 8.40
N ASP A 554 -19.24 -0.19 8.33
CA ASP A 554 -19.68 -1.37 7.57
C ASP A 554 -20.89 -2.06 8.23
N LEU A 555 -20.97 -2.11 9.56
CA LEU A 555 -22.14 -2.62 10.27
C LEU A 555 -23.36 -1.71 10.10
N GLU A 556 -23.18 -0.40 10.15
CA GLU A 556 -24.24 0.58 9.88
C GLU A 556 -24.77 0.44 8.45
N TRP A 557 -23.87 0.39 7.46
CA TRP A 557 -24.26 0.18 6.07
C TRP A 557 -25.00 -1.15 5.87
N LEU A 558 -24.51 -2.24 6.47
CA LEU A 558 -25.14 -3.56 6.37
C LEU A 558 -26.53 -3.58 7.02
N ALA A 559 -26.72 -2.89 8.14
CA ALA A 559 -28.01 -2.74 8.80
C ALA A 559 -28.99 -1.98 7.91
N GLY A 560 -28.58 -0.82 7.38
CA GLY A 560 -29.40 -0.02 6.47
C GLY A 560 -29.78 -0.77 5.20
N TYR A 561 -28.86 -1.55 4.63
CA TYR A 561 -29.17 -2.40 3.48
C TYR A 561 -30.15 -3.53 3.82
N LYS A 562 -30.04 -4.16 4.98
CA LYS A 562 -31.00 -5.20 5.41
C LYS A 562 -32.39 -4.64 5.65
N GLU A 563 -32.49 -3.41 6.17
CA GLU A 563 -33.77 -2.76 6.47
C GLU A 563 -34.46 -2.24 5.21
N HIS A 564 -33.73 -1.55 4.34
CA HIS A 564 -34.31 -0.82 3.21
C HIS A 564 -34.06 -1.47 1.84
N GLY A 565 -33.28 -2.56 1.79
CA GLY A 565 -32.86 -3.17 0.54
C GLY A 565 -32.11 -2.16 -0.35
N ILE A 566 -32.30 -2.27 -1.66
CA ILE A 566 -31.62 -1.38 -2.63
C ILE A 566 -32.04 0.10 -2.52
N ALA A 567 -33.13 0.41 -1.81
CA ALA A 567 -33.55 1.79 -1.58
C ALA A 567 -32.58 2.54 -0.65
N TYR A 568 -31.76 1.82 0.13
CA TYR A 568 -30.74 2.43 0.98
C TYR A 568 -29.70 3.26 0.21
N ALA A 569 -29.41 2.91 -1.05
CA ALA A 569 -28.51 3.67 -1.92
C ALA A 569 -29.12 4.99 -2.43
N GLY A 570 -30.38 5.30 -2.08
CA GLY A 570 -31.07 6.52 -2.47
C GLY A 570 -31.60 6.49 -3.91
N GLU A 571 -31.82 7.66 -4.49
CA GLU A 571 -32.33 7.78 -5.86
C GLU A 571 -31.29 7.36 -6.92
N PHE A 572 -31.76 7.00 -8.11
CA PHE A 572 -30.89 6.81 -9.27
C PHE A 572 -30.51 8.15 -9.92
N GLY A 573 -29.32 8.16 -10.53
CA GLY A 573 -28.83 9.29 -11.33
C GLY A 573 -29.75 9.63 -12.51
N PRO A 574 -29.62 10.84 -13.09
CA PRO A 574 -30.59 11.36 -14.04
C PRO A 574 -30.62 10.62 -15.39
N ASN A 575 -29.58 9.87 -15.73
CA ASN A 575 -29.51 9.04 -16.94
C ASN A 575 -30.07 7.61 -16.75
N VAL A 576 -30.65 7.31 -15.58
CA VAL A 576 -31.49 6.12 -15.39
C VAL A 576 -32.94 6.49 -15.71
N LEU A 577 -33.58 5.73 -16.61
CA LEU A 577 -34.97 5.94 -16.98
C LEU A 577 -35.90 5.71 -15.78
N ASN A 578 -37.01 6.42 -15.78
CA ASN A 578 -38.10 6.18 -14.84
C ASN A 578 -38.72 4.79 -15.08
N PRO A 579 -39.48 4.22 -14.12
CA PRO A 579 -40.14 2.93 -14.29
C PRO A 579 -41.09 2.84 -15.49
N ASP A 580 -41.65 3.98 -15.92
CA ASP A 580 -42.52 4.08 -17.10
C ASP A 580 -41.74 4.28 -18.42
N GLY A 581 -40.41 4.26 -18.37
CA GLY A 581 -39.52 4.45 -19.51
C GLY A 581 -39.24 5.92 -19.86
N THR A 582 -39.81 6.88 -19.13
CA THR A 582 -39.58 8.31 -19.39
C THR A 582 -38.20 8.77 -18.89
N LEU A 583 -37.66 9.81 -19.52
CA LEU A 583 -36.39 10.42 -19.15
C LEU A 583 -36.61 11.52 -18.11
N LYS A 584 -35.70 11.65 -17.13
CA LYS A 584 -35.71 12.79 -16.20
C LYS A 584 -35.29 14.07 -16.91
N GLU A 585 -35.86 15.20 -16.52
CA GLU A 585 -35.52 16.52 -17.09
C GLU A 585 -34.03 16.85 -16.96
N GLN A 586 -33.40 16.36 -15.89
CA GLN A 586 -31.98 16.57 -15.56
C GLN A 586 -31.03 15.61 -16.28
N ALA A 587 -31.55 14.74 -17.15
CA ALA A 587 -30.73 13.84 -17.93
C ALA A 587 -29.79 14.60 -18.86
N PHE A 588 -28.67 13.96 -19.19
CA PHE A 588 -27.65 14.50 -20.07
C PHE A 588 -27.28 13.51 -21.16
N MET A 589 -26.57 14.00 -22.17
CA MET A 589 -26.03 13.21 -23.26
C MET A 589 -24.50 13.21 -23.18
N LEU A 590 -23.87 12.05 -23.32
CA LEU A 590 -22.42 11.96 -23.44
C LEU A 590 -21.93 12.48 -24.80
N GLN A 591 -20.81 13.19 -24.79
CA GLN A 591 -20.20 13.72 -26.01
C GLN A 591 -19.66 12.57 -26.88
N GLY A 592 -19.77 12.71 -28.20
CA GLY A 592 -19.21 11.76 -29.18
C GLY A 592 -20.08 10.53 -29.45
N ILE A 593 -21.14 10.28 -28.68
CA ILE A 593 -22.03 9.13 -28.91
C ILE A 593 -22.91 9.31 -30.14
N LEU A 594 -23.51 10.49 -30.32
CA LEU A 594 -24.48 10.73 -31.39
C LEU A 594 -23.91 10.51 -32.80
N ALA A 595 -22.61 10.78 -32.98
CA ALA A 595 -21.92 10.65 -34.26
C ALA A 595 -21.17 9.32 -34.41
N ASP A 596 -21.17 8.44 -33.41
CA ASP A 596 -20.40 7.21 -33.46
C ASP A 596 -21.08 6.15 -34.35
N PRO A 597 -20.41 5.64 -35.40
CA PRO A 597 -21.02 4.72 -36.35
C PRO A 597 -21.33 3.34 -35.75
N TYR A 598 -20.58 2.89 -34.73
CA TYR A 598 -20.86 1.61 -34.09
C TYR A 598 -22.05 1.74 -33.14
N ILE A 599 -22.14 2.84 -32.39
CA ILE A 599 -23.29 3.11 -31.53
C ILE A 599 -24.55 3.25 -32.38
N GLN A 600 -24.50 4.04 -33.46
CA GLN A 600 -25.60 4.16 -34.43
C GLN A 600 -26.09 2.79 -34.93
N ALA A 601 -25.18 1.86 -35.23
CA ALA A 601 -25.53 0.53 -35.70
C ALA A 601 -26.17 -0.36 -34.62
N ILE A 602 -25.66 -0.34 -33.37
CA ILE A 602 -26.20 -1.19 -32.29
C ILE A 602 -27.49 -0.64 -31.68
N THR A 603 -27.82 0.63 -31.94
CA THR A 603 -29.07 1.26 -31.51
C THR A 603 -30.09 1.44 -32.61
N ASP A 604 -29.89 0.82 -33.79
CA ASP A 604 -30.78 0.94 -34.94
C ASP A 604 -31.09 2.40 -35.33
N GLY A 605 -30.09 3.28 -35.22
CA GLY A 605 -30.21 4.71 -35.53
C GLY A 605 -30.69 5.59 -34.38
N HIS A 606 -30.77 5.06 -33.15
CA HIS A 606 -31.16 5.79 -31.93
C HIS A 606 -30.02 5.94 -30.90
N PRO A 607 -28.86 6.51 -31.27
CA PRO A 607 -27.69 6.62 -30.39
C PRO A 607 -27.95 7.47 -29.12
N GLU A 608 -28.93 8.37 -29.14
CA GLU A 608 -29.36 9.20 -28.01
C GLU A 608 -29.85 8.41 -26.79
N LEU A 609 -30.21 7.14 -26.98
CA LEU A 609 -30.65 6.24 -25.92
C LEU A 609 -29.51 5.33 -25.39
N TYR A 610 -28.33 5.36 -26.01
CA TYR A 610 -27.26 4.42 -25.66
C TYR A 610 -26.67 4.66 -24.27
N ASP A 611 -26.53 5.90 -23.84
CA ASP A 611 -26.01 6.26 -22.52
C ASP A 611 -27.09 6.28 -21.42
N LYS A 612 -28.33 5.91 -21.76
CA LYS A 612 -29.44 5.77 -20.82
C LYS A 612 -29.49 4.35 -20.27
N ILE A 613 -29.73 4.22 -18.98
CA ILE A 613 -29.86 2.92 -18.30
C ILE A 613 -31.33 2.66 -18.05
N THR A 614 -31.81 1.47 -18.42
CA THR A 614 -33.20 1.09 -18.12
C THR A 614 -33.40 1.00 -16.61
N HIS A 615 -34.62 1.28 -16.13
CA HIS A 615 -34.92 1.12 -14.71
C HIS A 615 -34.66 -0.32 -14.23
N GLU A 616 -35.00 -1.31 -15.06
CA GLU A 616 -34.80 -2.74 -14.79
C GLU A 616 -33.31 -3.09 -14.60
N ASP A 617 -32.45 -2.67 -15.53
CA ASP A 617 -31.01 -2.93 -15.42
C ASP A 617 -30.40 -2.21 -14.23
N ALA A 618 -30.81 -0.97 -13.94
CA ALA A 618 -30.34 -0.21 -12.79
C ALA A 618 -30.71 -0.90 -11.46
N VAL A 619 -31.96 -1.36 -11.31
CA VAL A 619 -32.42 -2.13 -10.15
C VAL A 619 -31.60 -3.42 -10.00
N LYS A 620 -31.41 -4.15 -11.09
CA LYS A 620 -30.65 -5.40 -11.11
C LYS A 620 -29.19 -5.18 -10.71
N TRP A 621 -28.48 -4.27 -11.38
CA TRP A 621 -27.06 -4.04 -11.13
C TRP A 621 -26.81 -3.38 -9.78
N ARG A 622 -27.74 -2.54 -9.29
CA ARG A 622 -27.69 -2.03 -7.91
C ARG A 622 -27.73 -3.17 -6.91
N LYS A 623 -28.69 -4.08 -7.08
CA LYS A 623 -28.79 -5.26 -6.23
C LYS A 623 -27.51 -6.09 -6.28
N GLU A 624 -26.96 -6.32 -7.48
CA GLU A 624 -25.71 -7.09 -7.66
C GLU A 624 -24.54 -6.53 -6.85
N TRP A 625 -24.25 -5.22 -6.91
CA TRP A 625 -23.11 -4.66 -6.18
C TRP A 625 -23.38 -4.55 -4.67
N MET A 626 -24.62 -4.26 -4.26
CA MET A 626 -24.99 -4.20 -2.85
C MET A 626 -24.96 -5.58 -2.18
N ASP A 627 -25.43 -6.63 -2.86
CA ASP A 627 -25.31 -8.02 -2.40
C ASP A 627 -23.83 -8.39 -2.21
N GLN A 628 -22.96 -8.01 -3.16
CA GLN A 628 -21.52 -8.26 -3.07
C GLN A 628 -20.88 -7.55 -1.90
N ARG A 629 -21.23 -6.28 -1.65
CA ARG A 629 -20.75 -5.52 -0.49
C ARG A 629 -21.24 -6.14 0.83
N ALA A 630 -22.51 -6.54 0.90
CA ALA A 630 -23.05 -7.23 2.07
C ALA A 630 -22.30 -8.55 2.34
N ALA A 631 -22.03 -9.34 1.30
CA ALA A 631 -21.26 -10.57 1.41
C ALA A 631 -19.81 -10.33 1.86
N TYR A 632 -19.17 -9.26 1.36
CA TYR A 632 -17.83 -8.85 1.79
C TYR A 632 -17.79 -8.50 3.29
N ILE A 633 -18.73 -7.68 3.76
CA ILE A 633 -18.82 -7.29 5.18
C ILE A 633 -19.09 -8.52 6.05
N GLN A 634 -20.04 -9.39 5.66
CA GLN A 634 -20.31 -10.64 6.37
C GLN A 634 -19.09 -11.55 6.46
N LYS A 635 -18.31 -11.65 5.38
CA LYS A 635 -17.05 -12.38 5.38
C LYS A 635 -16.07 -11.80 6.39
N ASN A 636 -15.91 -10.48 6.45
CA ASN A 636 -15.03 -9.82 7.42
C ASN A 636 -15.45 -10.12 8.87
N ILE A 637 -16.76 -10.10 9.17
CA ILE A 637 -17.30 -10.48 10.48
C ILE A 637 -16.98 -11.94 10.80
N HIS A 638 -17.32 -12.87 9.88
CA HIS A 638 -17.13 -14.30 10.09
C HIS A 638 -15.65 -14.69 10.27
N GLN A 639 -14.75 -13.96 9.61
CA GLN A 639 -13.30 -14.18 9.67
C GLN A 639 -12.61 -13.35 10.76
N ASN A 640 -13.38 -12.62 11.59
CA ASN A 640 -12.88 -11.75 12.64
C ASN A 640 -11.83 -10.72 12.13
N LEU A 641 -12.01 -10.19 10.92
CA LEU A 641 -11.05 -9.27 10.30
C LEU A 641 -11.11 -7.84 10.86
N TYR A 642 -12.12 -7.52 11.68
CA TYR A 642 -12.22 -6.25 12.40
C TYR A 642 -11.47 -6.23 13.73
N THR A 643 -10.83 -7.33 14.11
CA THR A 643 -10.02 -7.43 15.31
C THR A 643 -8.55 -7.41 14.91
N ALA A 644 -7.90 -6.27 15.13
CA ALA A 644 -6.45 -6.12 14.93
C ALA A 644 -5.70 -7.14 15.79
N SER A 645 -4.75 -7.85 15.20
CA SER A 645 -3.92 -8.87 15.86
C SER A 645 -2.61 -9.04 15.09
N LEU A 646 -1.60 -9.61 15.74
CA LEU A 646 -0.31 -9.91 15.14
C LEU A 646 -0.01 -11.40 15.20
N THR A 647 0.35 -12.00 14.07
CA THR A 647 0.97 -13.32 14.01
C THR A 647 2.40 -13.18 13.50
N LYS A 648 3.37 -13.45 14.36
CA LYS A 648 4.79 -13.45 14.04
C LYS A 648 5.25 -14.84 13.61
N GLN A 649 5.73 -14.94 12.37
CA GLN A 649 6.25 -16.16 11.76
C GLN A 649 7.64 -15.93 11.15
N GLY A 650 8.24 -17.00 10.64
CA GLY A 650 9.58 -16.96 10.04
C GLY A 650 10.71 -16.87 11.08
N PRO A 651 11.96 -17.19 10.70
CA PRO A 651 13.08 -17.30 11.62
C PRO A 651 13.58 -15.97 12.21
N GLY A 652 13.23 -14.83 11.61
CA GLY A 652 13.71 -13.51 12.05
C GLY A 652 13.20 -13.04 13.41
N THR A 653 13.82 -11.96 13.91
CA THR A 653 13.49 -11.29 15.16
C THR A 653 12.75 -9.98 14.90
N LEU A 654 11.56 -9.81 15.48
CA LEU A 654 10.86 -8.52 15.53
C LEU A 654 11.02 -7.92 16.92
N ILE A 655 11.43 -6.66 17.01
CA ILE A 655 11.42 -5.86 18.24
C ILE A 655 10.30 -4.84 18.14
N MET A 656 9.40 -4.81 19.14
CA MET A 656 8.32 -3.84 19.26
C MET A 656 8.61 -2.92 20.45
N ALA A 657 8.90 -1.66 20.13
CA ALA A 657 9.37 -0.65 21.09
C ALA A 657 8.35 0.46 21.37
N GLY A 658 7.28 0.56 20.58
CA GLY A 658 6.19 1.51 20.82
C GLY A 658 5.20 1.02 21.88
N ASP A 659 4.15 1.82 22.09
CA ASP A 659 3.04 1.51 22.96
C ASP A 659 1.85 0.93 22.16
N ASP A 660 1.80 -0.40 22.08
CA ASP A 660 0.78 -1.12 21.31
C ASP A 660 -0.55 -1.23 22.07
N THR A 661 -1.64 -0.78 21.46
CA THR A 661 -2.98 -0.67 22.08
C THR A 661 -4.06 -1.51 21.40
N TYR A 662 -3.72 -2.32 20.40
CA TYR A 662 -4.70 -3.23 19.78
C TYR A 662 -5.09 -4.37 20.73
N GLU A 663 -6.33 -4.85 20.60
CA GLU A 663 -6.96 -5.74 21.58
C GLU A 663 -6.85 -7.22 21.21
N GLY A 664 -6.73 -7.54 19.92
CA GLY A 664 -6.59 -8.93 19.49
C GLY A 664 -5.24 -9.51 19.90
N GLY A 665 -5.25 -10.79 20.27
CA GLY A 665 -4.06 -11.47 20.77
C GLY A 665 -2.93 -11.54 19.75
N THR A 666 -1.70 -11.57 20.27
CA THR A 666 -0.49 -11.77 19.48
C THR A 666 -0.06 -13.23 19.53
N THR A 667 0.25 -13.82 18.39
CA THR A 667 0.75 -15.20 18.30
C THR A 667 2.20 -15.23 17.80
N VAL A 668 3.07 -15.94 18.50
CA VAL A 668 4.48 -16.14 18.15
C VAL A 668 4.69 -17.60 17.69
N GLU A 669 4.66 -17.83 16.38
CA GLU A 669 4.77 -19.17 15.80
C GLU A 669 6.21 -19.52 15.38
N GLY A 670 7.06 -18.52 15.12
CA GLY A 670 8.44 -18.73 14.72
C GLY A 670 9.34 -17.50 14.89
N GLY A 671 10.64 -17.77 14.98
CA GLY A 671 11.65 -16.74 15.24
C GLY A 671 11.48 -16.13 16.63
N LYS A 672 11.88 -14.87 16.79
CA LYS A 672 11.76 -14.14 18.06
C LYS A 672 10.84 -12.92 17.94
N LEU A 673 10.00 -12.69 18.94
CA LEU A 673 9.31 -11.43 19.18
C LEU A 673 9.85 -10.87 20.50
N SER A 674 10.38 -9.64 20.49
CA SER A 674 10.81 -8.93 21.69
C SER A 674 9.92 -7.73 21.94
N ILE A 675 9.29 -7.68 23.11
CA ILE A 675 8.54 -6.49 23.56
C ILE A 675 9.48 -5.64 24.42
N THR A 676 9.79 -4.42 23.99
CA THR A 676 10.61 -3.47 24.75
C THR A 676 9.82 -2.24 25.19
N GLY A 677 8.73 -1.91 24.47
CA GLY A 677 7.74 -0.91 24.87
C GLY A 677 6.61 -1.52 25.70
N SER A 678 5.37 -1.08 25.46
CA SER A 678 4.18 -1.67 26.08
C SER A 678 3.29 -2.39 25.07
N HIS A 679 2.60 -3.42 25.54
CA HIS A 679 1.74 -4.27 24.72
C HIS A 679 0.44 -4.61 25.46
N ALA A 680 -0.70 -4.17 24.93
CA ALA A 680 -1.98 -4.29 25.63
C ALA A 680 -2.54 -5.72 25.67
N SER A 681 -2.45 -6.47 24.57
CA SER A 681 -3.16 -7.76 24.43
C SER A 681 -2.37 -8.95 24.99
N SER A 682 -3.01 -10.12 25.02
CA SER A 682 -2.36 -11.36 25.46
C SER A 682 -1.47 -11.94 24.36
N ILE A 683 -0.42 -12.66 24.75
CA ILE A 683 0.55 -13.27 23.83
C ILE A 683 0.56 -14.81 23.96
N ASP A 684 0.30 -15.49 22.85
CA ASP A 684 0.40 -16.94 22.70
C ASP A 684 1.73 -17.31 22.03
N VAL A 685 2.55 -18.14 22.66
CA VAL A 685 3.80 -18.66 22.08
C VAL A 685 3.60 -20.10 21.61
N LYS A 686 3.55 -20.30 20.29
CA LYS A 686 3.19 -21.57 19.62
C LYS A 686 4.30 -22.18 18.76
N GLY A 687 5.51 -21.66 18.86
CA GLY A 687 6.71 -22.33 18.31
C GLY A 687 7.95 -21.45 18.28
N GLY A 688 7.79 -20.13 18.41
CA GLY A 688 8.90 -19.19 18.47
C GLY A 688 9.36 -18.88 19.89
N THR A 689 10.01 -17.72 20.01
CA THR A 689 10.53 -17.17 21.25
C THR A 689 9.90 -15.81 21.53
N LEU A 690 9.32 -15.64 22.71
CA LEU A 690 8.94 -14.33 23.24
C LEU A 690 10.05 -13.84 24.17
N GLY A 691 10.47 -12.59 24.03
CA GLY A 691 11.45 -11.97 24.92
C GLY A 691 11.25 -10.47 25.07
N GLY A 692 12.33 -9.78 25.44
CA GLY A 692 12.33 -8.34 25.65
C GLY A 692 12.22 -7.93 27.12
N THR A 693 12.07 -6.63 27.33
CA THR A 693 12.22 -5.95 28.63
C THR A 693 11.03 -5.06 28.98
N GLY A 694 10.01 -5.07 28.12
CA GLY A 694 8.88 -4.17 28.19
C GLY A 694 7.80 -4.65 29.16
N PHE A 695 6.58 -4.19 28.88
CA PHE A 695 5.39 -4.52 29.65
C PHE A 695 4.32 -5.13 28.76
N VAL A 696 3.85 -6.33 29.09
CA VAL A 696 2.70 -6.99 28.46
C VAL A 696 1.53 -6.92 29.44
N ALA A 697 0.51 -6.12 29.16
CA ALA A 697 -0.63 -5.97 30.06
C ALA A 697 -1.49 -7.24 30.14
N GLY A 698 -1.61 -7.96 29.03
CA GLY A 698 -2.32 -9.24 28.94
C GLY A 698 -1.59 -10.41 29.60
N SER A 699 -2.16 -11.61 29.44
CA SER A 699 -1.51 -12.85 29.88
C SER A 699 -0.53 -13.35 28.82
N ILE A 700 0.46 -14.15 29.24
CA ILE A 700 1.36 -14.88 28.36
C ILE A 700 1.10 -16.38 28.51
N ASP A 701 0.79 -17.05 27.41
CA ASP A 701 0.68 -18.51 27.37
C ASP A 701 1.75 -19.10 26.44
N VAL A 702 2.65 -19.89 27.04
CA VAL A 702 3.69 -20.63 26.32
C VAL A 702 3.23 -22.07 26.15
N ASP A 703 2.38 -22.30 25.14
CA ASP A 703 1.89 -23.63 24.74
C ASP A 703 3.06 -24.52 24.30
N ARG A 704 3.85 -24.02 23.34
CA ARG A 704 5.02 -24.68 22.76
C ARG A 704 5.97 -23.61 22.24
N GLY A 705 7.22 -23.60 22.71
CA GLY A 705 8.18 -22.54 22.40
C GLY A 705 8.93 -22.05 23.63
N VAL A 706 9.44 -20.82 23.58
CA VAL A 706 10.34 -20.30 24.63
C VAL A 706 9.92 -18.91 25.09
N LEU A 707 9.81 -18.72 26.41
CA LEU A 707 9.84 -17.41 27.04
C LEU A 707 11.27 -17.11 27.48
N GLN A 708 11.90 -16.12 26.86
CA GLN A 708 13.28 -15.70 27.07
C GLN A 708 13.31 -14.21 27.41
N PRO A 709 13.07 -13.81 28.67
CA PRO A 709 13.09 -12.40 29.07
C PRO A 709 14.48 -11.79 28.86
N GLY A 710 14.49 -10.47 28.72
CA GLY A 710 15.68 -9.66 28.53
C GLY A 710 15.97 -9.30 27.08
N LEU A 711 16.83 -8.29 26.93
CA LEU A 711 17.41 -7.83 25.69
C LEU A 711 18.89 -7.53 25.96
N SER A 712 19.77 -8.28 25.31
CA SER A 712 21.22 -8.09 25.50
C SER A 712 21.71 -6.78 24.88
N SER A 713 22.84 -6.25 25.36
CA SER A 713 23.46 -5.05 24.77
C SER A 713 23.77 -5.21 23.27
N ALA A 714 24.10 -6.44 22.83
CA ALA A 714 24.35 -6.72 21.41
C ALA A 714 23.06 -6.69 20.57
N GLU A 715 21.96 -7.23 21.10
CA GLU A 715 20.65 -7.16 20.43
C GLU A 715 20.13 -5.72 20.39
N ALA A 716 20.25 -4.97 21.49
CA ALA A 716 19.94 -3.56 21.58
C ALA A 716 20.74 -2.72 20.56
N ALA A 717 22.05 -2.93 20.47
CA ALA A 717 22.90 -2.25 19.49
C ALA A 717 22.52 -2.61 18.04
N SER A 718 22.16 -3.86 17.78
CA SER A 718 21.68 -4.30 16.46
C SER A 718 20.35 -3.64 16.10
N ALA A 719 19.43 -3.51 17.06
CA ALA A 719 18.15 -2.83 16.89
C ALA A 719 18.36 -1.34 16.57
N ALA A 720 19.19 -0.66 17.36
CA ALA A 720 19.53 0.74 17.17
C ALA A 720 20.16 1.01 15.79
N SER A 721 20.89 0.05 15.20
CA SER A 721 21.48 0.22 13.87
C SER A 721 20.46 0.26 12.71
N ILE A 722 19.22 -0.20 12.93
CA ILE A 722 18.16 -0.24 11.89
C ILE A 722 17.36 1.06 11.86
N THR A 723 16.91 1.51 13.03
CA THR A 723 16.02 2.67 13.17
C THR A 723 16.76 3.91 13.64
N LEU A 724 17.99 3.79 14.13
CA LEU A 724 18.73 4.87 14.80
C LEU A 724 17.96 5.48 15.98
N THR A 725 17.11 4.66 16.60
CA THR A 725 16.40 4.97 17.85
C THR A 725 17.00 4.15 18.98
N ASP A 726 17.09 4.76 20.17
CA ASP A 726 17.62 4.08 21.35
C ASP A 726 16.67 2.97 21.79
N VAL A 727 17.15 1.73 21.72
CA VAL A 727 16.52 0.56 22.33
C VAL A 727 17.38 0.14 23.51
N ALA A 728 16.89 0.34 24.72
CA ALA A 728 17.67 0.05 25.92
C ALA A 728 17.78 -1.47 26.16
N PRO A 729 18.99 -2.00 26.47
CA PRO A 729 19.11 -3.35 26.98
C PRO A 729 18.49 -3.45 28.37
N GLY A 730 18.18 -4.67 28.79
CA GLY A 730 17.63 -4.90 30.12
C GLY A 730 17.32 -6.36 30.36
N ASN A 731 16.88 -6.64 31.58
CA ASN A 731 16.81 -8.01 32.09
C ASN A 731 15.39 -8.47 32.43
N VAL A 732 14.43 -7.56 32.57
CA VAL A 732 13.13 -7.87 33.18
C VAL A 732 12.01 -7.69 32.18
N LEU A 733 11.21 -8.74 31.95
CA LEU A 733 9.93 -8.63 31.26
C LEU A 733 8.79 -8.57 32.28
N ASN A 734 7.96 -7.52 32.20
CA ASN A 734 6.84 -7.32 33.11
C ASN A 734 5.53 -7.79 32.44
N VAL A 735 4.65 -8.43 33.22
CA VAL A 735 3.40 -9.02 32.74
C VAL A 735 2.26 -8.64 33.68
N GLY A 736 1.21 -8.01 33.17
CA GLY A 736 0.02 -7.63 33.94
C GLY A 736 -0.91 -8.80 34.22
N GLY A 737 -0.95 -9.80 33.32
CA GLY A 737 -1.75 -11.00 33.47
C GLY A 737 -1.01 -12.19 34.08
N ASN A 738 -1.56 -13.38 33.82
CA ASN A 738 -0.94 -14.65 34.21
C ASN A 738 0.20 -15.01 33.26
N VAL A 739 1.16 -15.80 33.76
CA VAL A 739 2.18 -16.44 32.93
C VAL A 739 2.02 -17.95 33.03
N THR A 740 1.60 -18.56 31.93
CA THR A 740 1.42 -20.01 31.83
C THR A 740 2.54 -20.62 30.99
N ILE A 741 3.25 -21.58 31.57
CA ILE A 741 4.27 -22.37 30.90
C ILE A 741 3.75 -23.80 30.80
N SER A 742 3.16 -24.12 29.65
CA SER A 742 2.62 -25.45 29.38
C SER A 742 3.72 -26.50 29.30
N ARG A 743 3.33 -27.77 29.34
CA ARG A 743 4.23 -28.93 29.33
C ARG A 743 5.29 -28.92 28.22
N ALA A 744 4.92 -28.44 27.03
CA ALA A 744 5.78 -28.35 25.86
C ALA A 744 6.48 -26.98 25.73
N GLY A 745 6.19 -26.04 26.64
CA GLY A 745 6.82 -24.74 26.75
C GLY A 745 8.12 -24.78 27.55
N ARG A 746 8.92 -23.73 27.40
CA ARG A 746 10.20 -23.55 28.08
C ARG A 746 10.37 -22.11 28.54
N VAL A 747 11.01 -21.91 29.69
CA VAL A 747 11.57 -20.63 30.13
C VAL A 747 13.09 -20.68 30.01
N ALA A 748 13.69 -19.67 29.38
CA ALA A 748 15.14 -19.57 29.21
C ALA A 748 15.68 -18.33 29.95
N ILE A 749 16.49 -18.55 30.99
CA ILE A 749 17.07 -17.49 31.82
C ILE A 749 18.56 -17.37 31.55
N THR A 750 19.02 -16.15 31.28
CA THR A 750 20.45 -15.83 31.14
C THR A 750 20.97 -15.27 32.46
N ILE A 751 22.10 -15.77 32.94
CA ILE A 751 22.71 -15.37 34.21
C ILE A 751 24.15 -14.91 33.94
N CYS A 752 24.39 -13.61 34.08
CA CYS A 752 25.67 -12.94 33.89
C CYS A 752 26.33 -12.51 35.22
N GLY A 753 25.64 -12.68 36.36
CA GLY A 753 26.18 -12.45 37.69
C GLY A 753 25.15 -12.66 38.80
N ASP A 754 25.57 -12.50 40.05
CA ASP A 754 24.69 -12.68 41.22
C ASP A 754 23.50 -11.71 41.24
N HIS A 755 23.63 -10.57 40.56
CA HIS A 755 22.60 -9.52 40.42
C HIS A 755 22.32 -9.13 38.97
N ASP A 756 22.90 -9.85 38.01
CA ASP A 756 22.74 -9.60 36.58
C ASP A 756 22.21 -10.87 35.91
N TYR A 757 20.89 -10.97 35.83
CA TYR A 757 20.21 -12.11 35.25
C TYR A 757 18.83 -11.71 34.74
N THR A 758 18.35 -12.41 33.72
CA THR A 758 17.03 -12.13 33.16
C THR A 758 15.91 -12.70 34.02
N SER A 759 14.74 -12.06 34.03
CA SER A 759 13.61 -12.49 34.86
C SER A 759 12.26 -12.05 34.32
N VAL A 760 11.21 -12.72 34.78
CA VAL A 760 9.81 -12.37 34.49
C VAL A 760 9.15 -11.89 35.77
N ARG A 761 8.37 -10.81 35.70
CA ARG A 761 7.57 -10.27 36.81
C ARG A 761 6.11 -10.25 36.39
N ALA A 762 5.31 -11.19 36.89
CA ALA A 762 3.87 -11.23 36.66
C ALA A 762 3.12 -10.57 37.82
N ALA A 763 2.07 -9.82 37.51
CA ALA A 763 1.10 -9.37 38.50
C ALA A 763 0.01 -10.43 38.76
N GLY A 764 -0.17 -11.39 37.83
CA GLY A 764 -1.06 -12.55 37.99
C GLY A 764 -0.36 -13.83 38.46
N ASP A 765 -1.04 -14.96 38.27
CA ASP A 765 -0.54 -16.29 38.66
C ASP A 765 0.59 -16.77 37.73
N LEU A 766 1.58 -17.46 38.32
CA LEU A 766 2.52 -18.32 37.60
C LEU A 766 1.97 -19.75 37.55
N VAL A 767 1.73 -20.28 36.35
CA VAL A 767 1.28 -21.66 36.13
C VAL A 767 2.37 -22.44 35.40
N LEU A 768 3.00 -23.40 36.08
CA LEU A 768 4.25 -24.04 35.62
C LEU A 768 4.09 -25.55 35.46
N ASP A 769 4.36 -26.06 34.25
CA ASP A 769 4.53 -27.50 33.94
C ASP A 769 5.64 -27.74 32.88
N GLY A 770 6.16 -26.70 32.23
CA GLY A 770 7.20 -26.81 31.20
C GLY A 770 8.65 -26.88 31.71
N GLU A 771 9.61 -26.65 30.83
CA GLU A 771 11.05 -26.78 31.11
C GLU A 771 11.69 -25.45 31.56
N LEU A 772 12.65 -25.51 32.48
CA LEU A 772 13.55 -24.39 32.79
C LEU A 772 14.93 -24.64 32.18
N ALA A 773 15.39 -23.73 31.34
CA ALA A 773 16.73 -23.72 30.76
C ALA A 773 17.54 -22.54 31.30
N LEU A 774 18.79 -22.80 31.70
CA LEU A 774 19.70 -21.79 32.25
C LEU A 774 20.94 -21.65 31.36
N ASP A 775 21.25 -20.41 30.98
CA ASP A 775 22.50 -20.01 30.35
C ASP A 775 23.35 -19.20 31.34
N VAL A 776 24.32 -19.87 31.97
CA VAL A 776 25.17 -19.26 33.01
C VAL A 776 26.50 -18.86 32.40
N ARG A 777 26.76 -17.55 32.35
CA ARG A 777 27.91 -16.93 31.68
C ARG A 777 28.97 -16.39 32.63
N ALA A 778 28.69 -16.42 33.94
CA ALA A 778 29.61 -15.94 34.96
C ALA A 778 29.74 -16.92 36.12
N ARG A 779 30.80 -16.72 36.91
CA ARG A 779 30.96 -17.39 38.19
C ARG A 779 30.02 -16.76 39.21
N LEU A 780 29.26 -17.58 39.91
CA LEU A 780 28.29 -17.15 40.91
C LEU A 780 28.76 -17.46 42.32
N THR A 781 28.37 -16.62 43.27
CA THR A 781 28.72 -16.79 44.68
C THR A 781 27.84 -17.87 45.31
N PRO A 782 28.41 -18.93 45.93
CA PRO A 782 27.61 -19.86 46.73
C PRO A 782 26.82 -19.11 47.81
N GLY A 783 25.51 -19.35 47.87
CA GLY A 783 24.56 -18.64 48.73
C GLY A 783 23.78 -17.53 48.02
N ALA A 784 24.19 -17.08 46.83
CA ALA A 784 23.41 -16.13 46.03
C ALA A 784 22.03 -16.72 45.71
N VAL A 785 20.99 -15.88 45.79
CA VAL A 785 19.59 -16.24 45.52
C VAL A 785 19.10 -15.39 44.35
N LEU A 786 18.73 -16.04 43.26
CA LEU A 786 18.26 -15.38 42.05
C LEU A 786 16.76 -15.59 41.91
N THR A 787 15.96 -14.53 42.00
CA THR A 787 14.51 -14.58 41.75
C THR A 787 14.23 -14.46 40.25
N ILE A 788 14.08 -15.60 39.58
CA ILE A 788 13.97 -15.67 38.12
C ILE A 788 12.55 -15.44 37.60
N MET A 789 11.54 -15.71 38.43
CA MET A 789 10.14 -15.38 38.17
C MET A 789 9.45 -14.97 39.47
N SER A 790 8.52 -14.03 39.40
CA SER A 790 7.62 -13.66 40.51
C SER A 790 6.18 -13.53 40.00
N GLY A 791 5.20 -13.82 40.85
CA GLY A 791 3.76 -13.68 40.56
C GLY A 791 2.95 -13.35 41.82
N ASP A 792 1.62 -13.38 41.69
CA ASP A 792 0.69 -13.32 42.84
C ASP A 792 0.60 -14.68 43.55
N SER A 793 0.61 -15.77 42.77
CA SER A 793 0.70 -17.13 43.29
C SER A 793 1.45 -18.05 42.32
N ILE A 794 1.86 -19.23 42.79
CA ILE A 794 2.45 -20.28 41.94
C ILE A 794 1.58 -21.53 41.98
N ARG A 795 1.25 -22.05 40.79
CA ARG A 795 0.60 -23.35 40.61
C ARG A 795 1.53 -24.27 39.81
N GLY A 796 1.86 -25.41 40.38
CA GLY A 796 2.75 -26.40 39.75
C GLY A 796 4.23 -26.14 40.02
N ASN A 797 5.09 -26.71 39.17
CA ASN A 797 6.54 -26.52 39.18
C ASN A 797 7.08 -26.82 37.78
N PHE A 798 8.30 -26.35 37.48
CA PHE A 798 8.95 -26.77 36.25
C PHE A 798 9.13 -28.28 36.22
N HIS A 799 8.95 -28.87 35.04
CA HIS A 799 9.00 -30.30 34.85
C HIS A 799 10.29 -30.91 35.41
N SER A 800 10.15 -31.95 36.23
CA SER A 800 11.26 -32.68 36.87
C SER A 800 12.08 -31.84 37.84
N LEU A 801 11.59 -30.66 38.21
CA LEU A 801 12.19 -29.73 39.16
C LEU A 801 11.22 -29.43 40.31
N PRO A 802 10.83 -30.43 41.13
CA PRO A 802 10.02 -30.18 42.32
C PRO A 802 10.77 -29.31 43.33
N GLU A 803 10.05 -28.79 44.31
CA GLU A 803 10.57 -28.00 45.43
C GLU A 803 11.86 -28.60 46.03
N ARG A 804 12.88 -27.76 46.24
CA ARG A 804 14.23 -28.11 46.74
C ARG A 804 15.09 -28.99 45.83
N ARG A 805 14.65 -29.30 44.60
CA ARG A 805 15.48 -30.04 43.65
C ARG A 805 16.76 -29.27 43.33
N VAL A 806 17.86 -30.00 43.21
CA VAL A 806 19.14 -29.46 42.74
C VAL A 806 19.28 -29.73 41.25
N LEU A 807 19.57 -28.68 40.48
CA LEU A 807 19.93 -28.77 39.06
C LEU A 807 21.36 -28.30 38.82
N ASN A 808 22.01 -28.89 37.83
CA ASN A 808 23.37 -28.53 37.41
C ASN A 808 23.30 -27.74 36.09
N ALA A 809 23.79 -26.51 36.09
CA ALA A 809 23.90 -25.68 34.90
C ALA A 809 25.16 -24.83 34.96
N GLY A 810 25.90 -24.73 33.85
CA GLY A 810 27.13 -23.93 33.73
C GLY A 810 28.13 -24.10 34.88
N HIS A 811 28.38 -25.34 35.30
CA HIS A 811 29.26 -25.68 36.43
C HIS A 811 28.82 -25.14 37.80
N HIS A 812 27.53 -24.87 37.98
CA HIS A 812 26.95 -24.48 39.26
C HIS A 812 25.79 -25.41 39.62
N LEU A 813 25.71 -25.77 40.90
CA LEU A 813 24.55 -26.47 41.47
C LEU A 813 23.58 -25.44 42.02
N PHE A 814 22.37 -25.39 41.49
CA PHE A 814 21.30 -24.53 41.96
C PHE A 814 20.25 -25.36 42.68
N ARG A 815 19.74 -24.87 43.81
CA ARG A 815 18.55 -25.41 44.46
C ARG A 815 17.36 -24.52 44.11
N VAL A 816 16.31 -25.10 43.54
CA VAL A 816 15.07 -24.38 43.20
C VAL A 816 14.13 -24.29 44.41
N SER A 817 13.39 -23.18 44.51
CA SER A 817 12.30 -22.96 45.46
C SER A 817 11.14 -22.22 44.79
N TYR A 818 9.90 -22.58 45.14
CA TYR A 818 8.64 -22.00 44.63
C TYR A 818 7.80 -21.38 45.76
N GLN A 819 8.46 -20.65 46.66
CA GLN A 819 7.85 -20.09 47.88
C GLN A 819 7.59 -18.59 47.72
N ASP A 820 6.67 -18.05 48.50
CA ASP A 820 6.37 -16.61 48.54
C ASP A 820 6.02 -16.02 47.16
N ALA A 821 5.36 -16.84 46.33
CA ALA A 821 5.03 -16.54 44.94
C ALA A 821 6.24 -16.27 44.00
N ASP A 822 7.44 -16.62 44.45
CA ASP A 822 8.69 -16.49 43.70
C ASP A 822 9.25 -17.86 43.28
N VAL A 823 9.80 -17.91 42.07
CA VAL A 823 10.71 -18.97 41.65
C VAL A 823 12.13 -18.50 41.86
N THR A 824 12.81 -19.09 42.85
CA THR A 824 14.19 -18.72 43.19
C THR A 824 15.18 -19.85 42.93
N LEU A 825 16.39 -19.47 42.56
CA LEU A 825 17.53 -20.37 42.41
C LEU A 825 18.62 -19.98 43.41
N THR A 826 18.86 -20.82 44.42
CA THR A 826 19.98 -20.64 45.35
C THR A 826 21.21 -21.36 44.83
N VAL A 827 22.33 -20.65 44.66
CA VAL A 827 23.62 -21.26 44.29
C VAL A 827 24.13 -22.08 45.47
N VAL A 828 24.10 -23.41 45.38
CA VAL A 828 24.55 -24.32 46.44
C VAL A 828 26.07 -24.46 46.43
N ARG A 829 26.64 -24.64 45.23
CA ARG A 829 28.07 -24.87 45.05
C ARG A 829 28.50 -24.58 43.61
N THR A 830 29.69 -23.98 43.47
CA THR A 830 30.41 -23.90 42.20
C THR A 830 31.28 -25.14 42.01
N LEU A 831 31.14 -25.81 40.87
CA LEU A 831 31.94 -26.97 40.48
C LEU A 831 33.27 -26.52 39.84
N PRO A 832 34.32 -27.37 39.88
CA PRO A 832 35.58 -27.08 39.20
C PRO A 832 35.37 -26.81 37.70
N GLY A 833 36.04 -25.80 37.15
CA GLY A 833 35.96 -25.42 35.74
C GLY A 833 34.95 -24.30 35.41
N ALA A 834 34.24 -23.74 36.39
CA ALA A 834 33.44 -22.53 36.21
C ALA A 834 34.36 -21.35 35.84
N ARG A 835 34.20 -20.79 34.64
CA ARG A 835 35.03 -19.68 34.14
C ARG A 835 34.72 -18.38 34.88
N SER A 836 35.76 -17.67 35.33
CA SER A 836 35.74 -16.22 35.55
C SER A 836 36.11 -15.57 34.21
N GLY A 837 35.24 -14.77 33.62
CA GLY A 837 35.36 -14.30 32.24
C GLY A 837 36.56 -13.38 31.97
N ASP A 838 37.23 -13.62 30.84
CA ASP A 838 37.63 -12.59 29.88
C ASP A 838 36.70 -12.77 28.67
N VAL A 839 35.75 -11.84 28.46
CA VAL A 839 35.26 -11.34 27.16
C VAL A 839 34.73 -9.93 27.39
#